data_AF-A0A848WJZ2-F1
#
_entry.id   AF-A0A848WJZ2-F1
#
_cell.length_a   1.000
_cell.length_b   1.000
_cell.length_c   1.000
_cell.angle_alpha   90.00
_cell.angle_beta   90.00
_cell.angle_gamma   90.00
#
_symmetry.space_group_name_H-M   'P 1'
#
loop_
_entity.id
_entity.type
_entity.pdbx_description
1 polymer ?
#
loop_
_entity_poly.entity_id
_entity_poly.type
_entity_poly.pdbx_seq_one_letter_code
_entity_poly.pdbx_strand_id
1 'polypeptide(L)'
;MNEPTLFDRNCEEDLDRLFALANRAGEGDLTAGEEAELASILEKSEEAREIWAAFWELDSMLESESEIHEALDAKSRPENVVAMPGVRPGGGHSIGSAGKGSESRFSIWKAAGVAAVLAIGIGFGYWRMNQEAAGIAQEENPPKPVPEGEEKSDPESQYQKLLATAPDLGTGSKVRPNTNIQLVAAAGAIPILAEGESISFNKHIRPILADNCFSCHGPDEKARKAKLRLDDEESAKEEVIVPGDAEASELVARIVSTDSDEMMPPPESHKKLSREQIALLRRWVEEGAIYEGHWAFEKPVNPIPEGSDIPGYPLDFLVGLDLKKHGLEPSPEARKETLIRRATLDLTGLPPTPEQIETAMKDTSEGWYEAMLNRLLESPAYGEHRARYWLDAARYGDTHGLHLDNYREIWPYRDWVIAAFNKNMPFDRFTIEQLAGDLLPEATQSQKVATGFNRCNVTTSEGGAIAEEFLVRYAVDRVSTTSTVWMGLTAGCAQCHDHKYDPITMREFYQLFAYFNNTTQPGMDGNAMDSPPVIRVWDSQEQEKRAGELSAKIAEVKKKSAEALKTFDPAAVKFEEIKPEIFDHGRKAEPSNLGVTGDFGKGDPFSVAFRYSLPQADTRLILASHVDPKQNDRGWRVVWENQSMLVELIESDPGKMLKRGSTRRFKPGSSAHFAFTYDGSGTSRGIKLYLNGLPLANRFINEWYDTLESDFPVPDAPLLVGGADSGGEQMPTVIEFFHSDRRLTDPEMKALGELYVVTRIAAKDPGKRSAKEKGQWKNFAAAFAPGPYRDSLMELAPLEHELAKIESQVPVTLVMHEKPESAKAHILDRGEYEQKLDEVTPGLPEFLPDLTGKFEPNRLGLAKWLVHPDHPLTARVTVNRMWQELFGTGLVKTAEDFGLQGESPSHPELLDWLAIQFVQSGWDVKRLYKTMMLSKTYRQSSAVSPELVKRDPENRLLARGPRFRLDAEVIRDQALAASGLLYDKMGGPGVRPYQPAGIWKTVGYTNSNTQTFFMDYGESAEHRRTIYTFWKRTAPAPNLAIFDAPNREDCVVRRERTNTPLQALVLMNDPQFVRASRYLALRALIEKDNADARLDFLSLVLRGREMDANEKKIVMNSLDQFQNAFGSNEAAAKNLLVDEANPTFSLRGENVVELASWTMVASQLMNLDEVLNKN
;
A
#
# COMPACT_ATOMS: atom_id res chain seq x y z
N MET A 1 -26.16 -23.19 9.54
CA MET A 1 -26.91 -21.98 9.93
C MET A 1 -26.67 -20.91 8.89
N ASN A 2 -27.63 -20.71 7.96
CA ASN A 2 -27.80 -19.54 7.09
C ASN A 2 -28.91 -19.82 6.06
N GLU A 3 -30.16 -19.93 6.52
CA GLU A 3 -31.37 -19.60 5.75
C GLU A 3 -32.42 -19.07 6.75
N PRO A 4 -33.03 -17.89 6.53
CA PRO A 4 -34.14 -17.42 7.34
C PRO A 4 -35.43 -17.86 6.65
N THR A 5 -36.09 -18.90 7.15
CA THR A 5 -37.57 -19.06 7.18
C THR A 5 -37.95 -20.45 7.70
N LEU A 6 -38.97 -20.48 8.56
CA LEU A 6 -39.65 -21.64 9.17
C LEU A 6 -38.99 -22.27 10.40
N PHE A 7 -39.12 -21.64 11.57
CA PHE A 7 -39.25 -22.39 12.83
C PHE A 7 -40.36 -21.77 13.69
N ASP A 8 -41.27 -22.62 14.14
CA ASP A 8 -42.33 -22.27 15.08
C ASP A 8 -41.73 -22.18 16.50
N ARG A 9 -42.07 -21.14 17.26
CA ARG A 9 -41.38 -20.75 18.52
C ARG A 9 -41.38 -21.84 19.60
N ASN A 10 -42.31 -22.78 19.54
CA ASN A 10 -42.41 -23.86 20.54
C ASN A 10 -41.33 -24.95 20.36
N CYS A 11 -40.64 -25.03 19.21
CA CYS A 11 -39.64 -26.08 18.95
C CYS A 11 -38.25 -25.73 19.49
N GLU A 12 -37.95 -24.43 19.67
CA GLU A 12 -36.65 -23.95 20.18
C GLU A 12 -36.48 -24.23 21.68
N GLU A 13 -37.53 -24.04 22.48
CA GLU A 13 -37.50 -24.29 23.93
C GLU A 13 -37.33 -25.77 24.28
N ASP A 14 -37.99 -26.67 23.54
CA ASP A 14 -37.90 -28.12 23.78
C ASP A 14 -36.51 -28.68 23.39
N LEU A 15 -35.85 -28.08 22.39
CA LEU A 15 -34.48 -28.45 21.99
C LEU A 15 -33.44 -27.97 23.01
N ASP A 16 -33.56 -26.74 23.53
CA ASP A 16 -32.66 -26.24 24.57
C ASP A 16 -32.76 -27.07 25.86
N ARG A 17 -33.98 -27.47 26.24
CA ARG A 17 -34.20 -28.38 27.39
C ARG A 17 -33.66 -29.78 27.14
N LEU A 18 -33.79 -30.31 25.92
CA LEU A 18 -33.22 -31.60 25.54
C LEU A 18 -31.69 -31.59 25.67
N PHE A 19 -31.01 -30.52 25.23
CA PHE A 19 -29.56 -30.40 25.37
C PHE A 19 -29.11 -30.28 26.83
N ALA A 20 -29.88 -29.57 27.67
CA ALA A 20 -29.60 -29.48 29.10
C ALA A 20 -29.73 -30.84 29.80
N LEU A 21 -30.78 -31.61 29.46
CA LEU A 21 -30.97 -32.98 29.95
C LEU A 21 -29.87 -33.93 29.45
N ALA A 22 -29.35 -33.73 28.22
CA ALA A 22 -28.30 -34.57 27.65
C ALA A 22 -26.97 -34.36 28.38
N ASN A 23 -26.60 -33.11 28.64
CA ASN A 23 -25.41 -32.78 29.42
C ASN A 23 -25.52 -33.32 30.86
N ARG A 24 -26.68 -33.15 31.52
CA ARG A 24 -26.93 -33.70 32.86
C ARG A 24 -26.79 -35.21 32.91
N ALA A 25 -27.28 -35.91 31.87
CA ALA A 25 -27.20 -37.36 31.78
C ALA A 25 -25.75 -37.85 31.51
N GLY A 26 -24.95 -37.09 30.74
CA GLY A 26 -23.52 -37.37 30.54
C GLY A 26 -22.66 -37.11 31.79
N GLU A 27 -23.12 -36.25 32.70
CA GLU A 27 -22.47 -35.99 34.00
C GLU A 27 -22.89 -37.00 35.11
N GLY A 28 -23.89 -37.88 34.86
CA GLY A 28 -24.39 -38.92 35.77
C GLY A 28 -25.89 -39.26 35.57
N ASP A 29 -26.46 -40.20 36.36
CA ASP A 29 -27.88 -40.60 36.24
C ASP A 29 -28.86 -39.41 36.38
N LEU A 30 -29.87 -39.35 35.51
CA LEU A 30 -30.96 -38.37 35.59
C LEU A 30 -31.87 -38.65 36.79
N THR A 31 -32.47 -37.60 37.36
CA THR A 31 -33.53 -37.82 38.36
C THR A 31 -34.81 -38.33 37.69
N ALA A 32 -35.65 -39.07 38.42
CA ALA A 32 -36.91 -39.60 37.87
C ALA A 32 -37.84 -38.51 37.27
N GLY A 33 -37.74 -37.26 37.72
CA GLY A 33 -38.47 -36.13 37.12
C GLY A 33 -37.89 -35.70 35.76
N GLU A 34 -36.57 -35.70 35.63
CA GLU A 34 -35.86 -35.38 34.41
C GLU A 34 -35.95 -36.50 33.37
N GLU A 35 -35.98 -37.77 33.80
CA GLU A 35 -36.25 -38.91 32.92
C GLU A 35 -37.66 -38.83 32.31
N ALA A 36 -38.66 -38.41 33.11
CA ALA A 36 -40.03 -38.23 32.63
C ALA A 36 -40.16 -37.04 31.66
N GLU A 37 -39.43 -35.95 31.94
CA GLU A 37 -39.37 -34.79 31.04
C GLU A 37 -38.69 -35.13 29.72
N LEU A 38 -37.54 -35.81 29.79
CA LEU A 38 -36.82 -36.34 28.64
C LEU A 38 -37.73 -37.24 27.81
N ALA A 39 -38.39 -38.21 28.42
CA ALA A 39 -39.31 -39.11 27.73
C ALA A 39 -40.45 -38.33 27.02
N SER A 40 -41.01 -37.31 27.68
CA SER A 40 -42.05 -36.44 27.09
C SER A 40 -41.54 -35.65 25.88
N ILE A 41 -40.32 -35.10 25.93
CA ILE A 41 -39.73 -34.35 24.81
C ILE A 41 -39.43 -35.31 23.64
N LEU A 42 -38.81 -36.45 23.95
CA LEU A 42 -38.51 -37.49 22.97
C LEU A 42 -39.79 -38.07 22.34
N GLU A 43 -40.91 -38.14 23.07
CA GLU A 43 -42.14 -38.67 22.51
C GLU A 43 -42.76 -37.75 21.43
N LYS A 44 -42.56 -36.43 21.55
CA LYS A 44 -43.20 -35.41 20.73
C LYS A 44 -42.50 -35.09 19.41
N SER A 45 -41.20 -35.36 19.28
CA SER A 45 -40.41 -35.04 18.07
C SER A 45 -39.49 -36.19 17.67
N GLU A 46 -39.53 -36.54 16.38
CA GLU A 46 -38.60 -37.51 15.79
C GLU A 46 -37.18 -36.92 15.70
N GLU A 47 -37.04 -35.63 15.41
CA GLU A 47 -35.74 -34.93 15.44
C GLU A 47 -35.11 -34.91 16.85
N ALA A 48 -35.89 -34.75 17.91
CA ALA A 48 -35.38 -34.82 19.29
C ALA A 48 -34.83 -36.21 19.64
N ARG A 49 -35.46 -37.29 19.16
CA ARG A 49 -34.96 -38.67 19.31
C ARG A 49 -33.65 -38.88 18.57
N GLU A 50 -33.51 -38.33 17.36
CA GLU A 50 -32.28 -38.41 16.58
C GLU A 50 -31.13 -37.65 17.25
N ILE A 51 -31.40 -36.47 17.83
CA ILE A 51 -30.41 -35.67 18.55
C ILE A 51 -29.94 -36.38 19.83
N TRP A 52 -30.87 -36.93 20.60
CA TRP A 52 -30.53 -37.68 21.82
C TRP A 52 -29.71 -38.95 21.52
N ALA A 53 -30.07 -39.69 20.46
CA ALA A 53 -29.30 -40.85 20.02
C ALA A 53 -27.88 -40.48 19.55
N ALA A 54 -27.74 -39.37 18.82
CA ALA A 54 -26.45 -38.87 18.37
C ALA A 54 -25.53 -38.42 19.52
N PHE A 55 -26.09 -37.93 20.63
CA PHE A 55 -25.34 -37.53 21.82
C PHE A 55 -24.62 -38.72 22.48
N TRP A 56 -25.30 -39.86 22.61
CA TRP A 56 -24.73 -41.07 23.24
C TRP A 56 -23.83 -41.89 22.32
N GLU A 57 -24.06 -41.86 21.00
CA GLU A 57 -23.07 -42.40 20.06
C GLU A 57 -21.74 -41.65 20.14
N LEU A 58 -21.77 -40.33 20.43
CA LEU A 58 -20.57 -39.50 20.60
C LEU A 58 -19.80 -39.81 21.88
N ASP A 59 -20.49 -40.06 22.99
CA ASP A 59 -19.87 -40.42 24.28
C ASP A 59 -19.12 -41.77 24.18
N SER A 60 -19.73 -42.75 23.51
CA SER A 60 -19.09 -44.05 23.24
C SER A 60 -17.86 -43.96 22.31
N MET A 61 -17.76 -42.92 21.48
CA MET A 61 -16.59 -42.66 20.63
C MET A 61 -15.45 -41.96 21.40
N LEU A 62 -15.77 -41.14 22.40
CA LEU A 62 -14.78 -40.40 23.21
C LEU A 62 -14.04 -41.30 24.21
N GLU A 63 -14.69 -42.34 24.76
CA GLU A 63 -14.01 -43.36 25.57
C GLU A 63 -12.92 -44.10 24.76
N SER A 64 -13.11 -44.25 23.44
CA SER A 64 -12.19 -44.97 22.53
C SER A 64 -10.99 -44.15 22.02
N GLU A 65 -10.93 -42.84 22.26
CA GLU A 65 -9.78 -41.98 21.90
C GLU A 65 -8.77 -41.80 23.05
N SER A 66 -9.06 -42.36 24.25
CA SER A 66 -8.18 -42.27 25.43
C SER A 66 -6.94 -43.20 25.40
N GLU A 67 -6.87 -44.18 24.47
CA GLU A 67 -5.75 -45.12 24.35
C GLU A 67 -4.54 -44.61 23.54
N ILE A 68 -4.58 -43.39 22.99
CA ILE A 68 -3.48 -42.85 22.16
C ILE A 68 -2.46 -42.04 23.00
N HIS A 69 -2.78 -41.68 24.24
CA HIS A 69 -1.88 -40.91 25.11
C HIS A 69 -0.84 -41.73 25.90
N GLU A 70 -0.83 -43.07 25.78
CA GLU A 70 0.17 -43.94 26.44
C GLU A 70 1.35 -44.37 25.54
N ALA A 71 1.35 -44.00 24.24
CA ALA A 71 2.38 -44.44 23.30
C ALA A 71 3.52 -43.42 23.05
N LEU A 72 3.52 -42.24 23.68
CA LEU A 72 4.48 -41.16 23.39
C LEU A 72 5.31 -40.67 24.58
N ASP A 73 5.27 -41.33 25.74
CA ASP A 73 6.03 -40.88 26.91
C ASP A 73 6.63 -42.02 27.74
N ALA A 74 7.77 -42.60 27.31
CA ALA A 74 8.72 -43.29 28.20
C ALA A 74 10.08 -43.68 27.55
N LYS A 75 11.15 -43.03 28.04
CA LYS A 75 12.50 -43.58 28.39
C LYS A 75 13.50 -43.85 27.24
N SER A 76 14.50 -43.00 26.98
CA SER A 76 15.73 -42.63 27.75
C SER A 76 17.00 -43.36 27.29
N ARG A 77 18.02 -42.59 26.85
CA ARG A 77 19.46 -42.94 26.66
C ARG A 77 20.06 -43.61 27.93
N PRO A 78 21.16 -44.43 27.90
CA PRO A 78 22.50 -44.01 27.45
C PRO A 78 23.53 -45.07 26.91
N GLU A 79 24.60 -44.52 26.30
CA GLU A 79 26.05 -44.88 26.27
C GLU A 79 26.62 -46.24 25.77
N ASN A 80 27.54 -46.09 24.79
CA ASN A 80 28.80 -46.79 24.47
C ASN A 80 28.93 -48.34 24.49
N VAL A 81 29.54 -48.86 23.40
CA VAL A 81 30.59 -49.92 23.28
C VAL A 81 30.35 -50.91 22.11
N VAL A 82 31.15 -50.70 21.03
CA VAL A 82 31.97 -51.65 20.23
C VAL A 82 31.41 -53.00 19.66
N ALA A 83 31.69 -53.16 18.35
CA ALA A 83 31.99 -54.37 17.54
C ALA A 83 30.87 -55.15 16.78
N MET A 84 31.03 -55.17 15.45
CA MET A 84 30.59 -56.21 14.49
C MET A 84 31.28 -57.58 14.78
N PRO A 85 30.94 -58.76 14.18
CA PRO A 85 30.18 -59.02 12.92
C PRO A 85 29.27 -60.30 12.85
N GLY A 86 28.48 -60.43 11.78
CA GLY A 86 28.37 -61.70 11.03
C GLY A 86 27.02 -62.44 10.95
N VAL A 87 26.77 -62.97 9.75
CA VAL A 87 25.93 -64.13 9.37
C VAL A 87 24.48 -63.86 8.89
N ARG A 88 24.33 -63.83 7.55
CA ARG A 88 23.18 -64.37 6.76
C ARG A 88 23.34 -65.91 6.64
N PRO A 89 22.38 -66.77 6.19
CA PRO A 89 21.27 -66.49 5.24
C PRO A 89 19.96 -67.34 5.36
N GLY A 90 18.97 -67.01 4.50
CA GLY A 90 17.91 -67.90 3.98
C GLY A 90 16.57 -67.80 4.73
N GLY A 91 15.39 -67.82 4.12
CA GLY A 91 14.92 -68.01 2.74
C GLY A 91 13.42 -68.38 2.79
N GLY A 92 12.66 -68.12 1.72
CA GLY A 92 11.42 -68.87 1.40
C GLY A 92 10.06 -68.18 1.63
N HIS A 93 9.29 -68.08 0.54
CA HIS A 93 7.88 -67.66 0.35
C HIS A 93 6.88 -68.47 1.22
N SER A 94 5.60 -68.13 1.47
CA SER A 94 4.53 -67.63 0.57
C SER A 94 3.24 -67.23 1.33
N ILE A 95 2.55 -66.19 0.82
CA ILE A 95 1.11 -66.09 0.47
C ILE A 95 0.02 -66.47 1.51
N GLY A 96 -0.89 -65.51 1.76
CA GLY A 96 -2.34 -65.74 1.55
C GLY A 96 -3.28 -65.52 2.74
N SER A 97 -3.88 -64.33 2.84
CA SER A 97 -5.09 -64.07 3.62
C SER A 97 -6.33 -64.11 2.72
N ALA A 98 -7.36 -64.86 3.10
CA ALA A 98 -8.69 -64.81 2.49
C ALA A 98 -9.80 -64.92 3.56
N GLY A 99 -10.85 -64.11 3.40
CA GLY A 99 -12.19 -64.30 3.99
C GLY A 99 -12.57 -63.27 5.06
N LYS A 100 -13.19 -62.13 4.71
CA LYS A 100 -14.66 -61.88 4.61
C LYS A 100 -15.33 -61.69 5.99
N GLY A 101 -16.12 -60.65 6.26
CA GLY A 101 -16.63 -59.56 5.42
C GLY A 101 -17.64 -58.68 6.17
N SER A 102 -18.10 -57.62 5.47
CA SER A 102 -19.42 -56.93 5.54
C SER A 102 -19.84 -56.29 6.88
N GLU A 103 -20.42 -55.09 7.02
CA GLU A 103 -21.00 -54.06 6.15
C GLU A 103 -20.77 -52.70 6.86
N SER A 104 -20.26 -51.66 6.21
CA SER A 104 -21.01 -50.52 5.66
C SER A 104 -22.28 -50.10 6.44
N ARG A 105 -22.28 -48.89 7.02
CA ARG A 105 -23.15 -47.74 6.66
C ARG A 105 -23.07 -46.59 7.70
N PHE A 106 -23.23 -45.36 7.18
CA PHE A 106 -23.51 -44.09 7.87
C PHE A 106 -22.34 -43.31 8.52
N SER A 107 -21.66 -42.49 7.71
CA SER A 107 -20.87 -41.35 8.18
C SER A 107 -21.16 -40.10 7.32
N ILE A 108 -22.31 -39.48 7.54
CA ILE A 108 -22.62 -38.10 7.12
C ILE A 108 -23.34 -37.50 8.33
N TRP A 109 -23.01 -36.27 8.70
CA TRP A 109 -23.36 -35.54 9.95
C TRP A 109 -22.27 -35.57 11.04
N LYS A 110 -21.09 -34.98 10.75
CA LYS A 110 -20.06 -34.65 11.75
C LYS A 110 -19.61 -33.17 11.74
N ALA A 111 -20.38 -32.23 11.18
CA ALA A 111 -19.89 -30.86 10.98
C ALA A 111 -20.55 -29.75 11.81
N ALA A 112 -21.54 -30.04 12.68
CA ALA A 112 -22.18 -29.01 13.49
C ALA A 112 -21.76 -29.02 14.98
N GLY A 113 -21.40 -30.17 15.55
CA GLY A 113 -21.04 -30.30 16.98
C GLY A 113 -19.61 -29.89 17.35
N VAL A 114 -18.70 -29.76 16.38
CA VAL A 114 -17.27 -29.48 16.64
C VAL A 114 -17.03 -28.03 17.09
N ALA A 115 -17.94 -27.09 16.80
CA ALA A 115 -17.76 -25.68 17.13
C ALA A 115 -17.99 -25.36 18.63
N ALA A 116 -18.85 -26.10 19.34
CA ALA A 116 -19.11 -25.89 20.76
C ALA A 116 -18.04 -26.55 21.66
N VAL A 117 -17.51 -27.71 21.24
CA VAL A 117 -16.46 -28.44 21.97
C VAL A 117 -15.08 -27.78 21.86
N LEU A 118 -14.79 -27.07 20.76
CA LEU A 118 -13.58 -26.24 20.65
C LEU A 118 -13.56 -25.07 21.64
N ALA A 119 -14.71 -24.48 21.98
CA ALA A 119 -14.78 -23.37 22.94
C ALA A 119 -14.49 -23.83 24.38
N ILE A 120 -14.92 -25.04 24.76
CA ILE A 120 -14.66 -25.62 26.10
C ILE A 120 -13.22 -26.14 26.19
N GLY A 121 -12.68 -26.74 25.11
CA GLY A 121 -11.29 -27.19 25.03
C GLY A 121 -10.26 -26.05 25.06
N ILE A 122 -10.57 -24.90 24.45
CA ILE A 122 -9.73 -23.70 24.53
C ILE A 122 -9.76 -23.11 25.96
N GLY A 123 -10.92 -23.12 26.63
CA GLY A 123 -11.04 -22.69 28.03
C GLY A 123 -10.23 -23.54 29.01
N PHE A 124 -10.23 -24.87 28.84
CA PHE A 124 -9.46 -25.79 29.68
C PHE A 124 -7.95 -25.74 29.38
N GLY A 125 -7.58 -25.52 28.12
CA GLY A 125 -6.18 -25.29 27.70
C GLY A 125 -5.59 -23.99 28.25
N TYR A 126 -6.37 -22.90 28.26
CA TYR A 126 -5.94 -21.62 28.82
C TYR A 126 -5.80 -21.67 30.36
N TRP A 127 -6.66 -22.42 31.04
CA TRP A 127 -6.57 -22.64 32.49
C TRP A 127 -5.37 -23.53 32.89
N ARG A 128 -5.07 -24.57 32.10
CA ARG A 128 -3.93 -25.47 32.33
C ARG A 128 -2.57 -24.81 32.04
N MET A 129 -2.49 -23.99 30.99
CA MET A 129 -1.28 -23.19 30.69
C MET A 129 -1.00 -22.13 31.75
N ASN A 130 -2.03 -21.54 32.38
CA ASN A 130 -1.86 -20.61 33.50
C ASN A 130 -1.46 -21.29 34.82
N GLN A 131 -1.80 -22.56 35.04
CA GLN A 131 -1.32 -23.36 36.18
C GLN A 131 0.15 -23.79 35.99
N GLU A 132 0.55 -24.14 34.77
CA GLU A 132 1.95 -24.48 34.44
C GLU A 132 2.86 -23.24 34.43
N ALA A 133 2.36 -22.07 34.01
CA ALA A 133 3.08 -20.79 34.12
C ALA A 133 3.25 -20.32 35.59
N ALA A 134 2.33 -20.70 36.49
CA ALA A 134 2.46 -20.44 37.92
C ALA A 134 3.42 -21.41 38.64
N GLY A 135 3.68 -22.60 38.06
CA GLY A 135 4.61 -23.61 38.59
C GLY A 135 6.06 -23.49 38.11
N ILE A 136 6.30 -22.74 37.03
CA ILE A 136 7.64 -22.51 36.44
C ILE A 136 8.33 -21.26 37.04
N ALA A 137 7.67 -20.55 37.96
CA ALA A 137 8.23 -19.39 38.67
C ALA A 137 9.09 -19.73 39.91
N GLN A 138 9.53 -20.98 40.07
CA GLN A 138 10.41 -21.40 41.18
C GLN A 138 11.52 -22.36 40.71
N GLU A 139 12.44 -21.90 39.87
CA GLU A 139 13.86 -22.35 39.85
C GLU A 139 14.64 -21.63 38.73
N GLU A 140 14.96 -20.36 38.92
CA GLU A 140 16.17 -19.78 38.31
C GLU A 140 16.94 -19.01 39.38
N ASN A 141 18.17 -19.46 39.62
CA ASN A 141 19.12 -18.83 40.54
C ASN A 141 19.39 -17.38 40.11
N PRO A 142 19.44 -16.42 41.04
CA PRO A 142 19.86 -15.06 40.72
C PRO A 142 21.31 -15.08 40.20
N PRO A 143 21.68 -14.21 39.24
CA PRO A 143 23.05 -14.11 38.77
C PRO A 143 23.96 -13.78 39.96
N LYS A 144 25.05 -14.54 40.10
CA LYS A 144 26.11 -14.25 41.07
C LYS A 144 26.64 -12.83 40.82
N PRO A 145 26.94 -12.04 41.88
CA PRO A 145 27.60 -10.76 41.71
C PRO A 145 28.98 -10.97 41.06
N VAL A 146 29.25 -10.20 40.00
CA VAL A 146 30.58 -10.08 39.41
C VAL A 146 31.51 -9.47 40.48
N PRO A 147 32.74 -9.96 40.67
CA PRO A 147 33.66 -9.40 41.67
C PRO A 147 33.93 -7.93 41.36
N GLU A 148 33.84 -7.09 42.39
CA GLU A 148 34.34 -5.72 42.32
C GLU A 148 35.83 -5.72 41.97
N GLY A 149 36.19 -4.99 40.90
CA GLY A 149 37.56 -4.58 40.64
C GLY A 149 38.15 -5.06 39.31
N GLU A 150 37.58 -4.64 38.17
CA GLU A 150 38.34 -4.47 36.92
C GLU A 150 37.87 -3.20 36.21
N GLU A 151 38.82 -2.31 35.89
CA GLU A 151 38.59 -0.98 35.29
C GLU A 151 37.82 -1.10 33.97
N LYS A 152 36.73 -0.32 33.85
CA LYS A 152 36.03 -0.11 32.58
C LYS A 152 37.02 0.51 31.58
N SER A 153 37.43 -0.25 30.58
CA SER A 153 38.22 0.28 29.46
C SER A 153 37.38 1.30 28.68
N ASP A 154 37.91 2.52 28.58
CA ASP A 154 37.36 3.65 27.84
C ASP A 154 37.05 3.30 26.37
N PRO A 155 35.79 3.47 25.90
CA PRO A 155 35.40 3.27 24.51
C PRO A 155 36.23 4.10 23.51
N GLU A 156 36.70 5.29 23.92
CA GLU A 156 37.57 6.14 23.09
C GLU A 156 38.93 5.46 22.85
N SER A 157 39.48 4.77 23.86
CA SER A 157 40.74 4.02 23.73
C SER A 157 40.65 2.86 22.72
N GLN A 158 39.49 2.18 22.65
CA GLN A 158 39.26 1.11 21.68
C GLN A 158 39.08 1.65 20.26
N TYR A 159 38.39 2.79 20.12
CA TYR A 159 38.23 3.49 18.84
C TYR A 159 39.57 3.99 18.28
N GLN A 160 40.45 4.53 19.12
CA GLN A 160 41.79 4.98 18.72
C GLN A 160 42.74 3.83 18.37
N LYS A 161 42.60 2.66 19.02
CA LYS A 161 43.36 1.45 18.64
C LYS A 161 42.97 0.92 17.25
N LEU A 162 41.68 0.99 16.89
CA LEU A 162 41.18 0.59 15.58
C LEU A 162 41.71 1.50 14.45
N LEU A 163 41.82 2.81 14.70
CA LEU A 163 42.42 3.76 13.75
C LEU A 163 43.94 3.54 13.56
N ALA A 164 44.64 3.02 14.57
CA ALA A 164 46.08 2.78 14.50
C ALA A 164 46.47 1.50 13.73
N THR A 165 45.53 0.59 13.47
CA THR A 165 45.80 -0.74 12.87
C THR A 165 45.34 -0.92 11.43
N ALA A 166 44.77 0.08 10.78
CA ALA A 166 44.34 -0.01 9.38
C ALA A 166 45.43 0.55 8.42
N PRO A 167 46.09 -0.27 7.60
CA PRO A 167 46.99 0.23 6.56
C PRO A 167 46.19 0.76 5.36
N ASP A 168 46.30 2.07 5.15
CA ASP A 168 46.27 2.81 3.88
C ASP A 168 45.36 2.27 2.75
N LEU A 169 44.05 2.54 2.85
CA LEU A 169 43.17 2.66 1.68
C LEU A 169 42.91 4.14 1.44
N GLY A 170 43.54 4.65 0.38
CA GLY A 170 43.54 6.07 0.02
C GLY A 170 42.15 6.62 -0.24
N THR A 171 41.73 7.58 0.58
CA THR A 171 40.71 8.56 0.24
C THR A 171 41.31 9.95 0.31
N GLY A 172 41.31 10.65 -0.83
CA GLY A 172 41.64 12.06 -0.92
C GLY A 172 40.64 12.91 -0.13
N SER A 173 41.03 13.27 1.08
CA SER A 173 40.70 14.54 1.75
C SER A 173 41.55 14.65 3.01
N LYS A 174 42.85 14.92 2.83
CA LYS A 174 43.70 15.38 3.94
C LYS A 174 43.42 16.86 4.14
N VAL A 175 42.43 17.17 4.97
CA VAL A 175 42.45 18.12 6.11
C VAL A 175 41.05 18.10 6.71
N ARG A 176 40.86 17.33 7.79
CA ARG A 176 39.85 17.62 8.81
C ARG A 176 40.62 18.06 10.05
N PRO A 177 40.42 19.26 10.61
CA PRO A 177 40.95 19.58 11.91
C PRO A 177 40.23 18.71 12.95
N ASN A 178 41.00 18.11 13.87
CA ASN A 178 40.48 17.42 15.03
C ASN A 178 39.58 18.37 15.84
N THR A 179 38.30 18.04 15.93
CA THR A 179 37.34 18.69 16.82
C THR A 179 37.60 18.22 18.25
N ASN A 180 38.61 18.78 18.92
CA ASN A 180 38.54 18.90 20.37
C ASN A 180 37.38 19.86 20.66
N ILE A 181 36.29 19.34 21.20
CA ILE A 181 35.20 20.14 21.75
C ILE A 181 35.77 20.89 22.96
N GLN A 182 36.35 22.06 22.70
CA GLN A 182 36.19 23.14 23.65
C GLN A 182 34.76 23.66 23.46
N LEU A 183 33.95 23.56 24.52
CA LEU A 183 32.76 24.38 24.67
C LEU A 183 33.20 25.84 24.56
N VAL A 184 33.16 26.39 23.35
CA VAL A 184 33.02 27.82 23.16
C VAL A 184 31.53 28.04 23.11
N ALA A 185 31.00 28.60 24.19
CA ALA A 185 29.67 29.18 24.20
C ALA A 185 29.61 30.22 23.08
N ALA A 186 29.11 29.82 21.90
CA ALA A 186 28.65 30.75 20.90
C ALA A 186 27.35 31.33 21.45
N ALA A 187 27.47 32.40 22.22
CA ALA A 187 26.35 33.30 22.46
C ALA A 187 25.82 33.71 21.09
N GLY A 188 24.65 33.18 20.72
CA GLY A 188 23.90 33.69 19.59
C GLY A 188 23.66 35.17 19.86
N ALA A 189 24.36 36.04 19.14
CA ALA A 189 24.05 37.45 19.15
C ALA A 189 22.69 37.61 18.47
N ILE A 190 21.62 37.57 19.28
CA ILE A 190 20.34 38.14 18.91
C ILE A 190 20.64 39.61 18.60
N PRO A 191 20.30 40.14 17.42
CA PRO A 191 20.47 41.56 17.17
C PRO A 191 19.69 42.31 18.25
N ILE A 192 20.41 43.15 19.00
CA ILE A 192 19.79 44.09 19.94
C ILE A 192 18.81 44.92 19.09
N LEU A 193 17.51 44.82 19.38
CA LEU A 193 16.48 45.66 18.76
C LEU A 193 16.95 47.12 18.80
N ALA A 194 16.91 47.79 17.65
CA ALA A 194 17.26 49.21 17.60
C ALA A 194 16.31 50.00 18.52
N GLU A 195 16.81 51.08 19.14
CA GLU A 195 15.97 52.01 19.89
C GLU A 195 14.82 52.52 19.00
N GLY A 196 13.58 52.14 19.32
CA GLY A 196 12.36 52.59 18.64
C GLY A 196 11.51 51.51 17.95
N GLU A 197 11.97 50.26 17.85
CA GLU A 197 11.18 49.16 17.23
C GLU A 197 10.30 48.45 18.29
N SER A 198 8.98 48.41 18.09
CA SER A 198 8.01 47.83 19.05
C SER A 198 8.15 46.30 19.17
N ILE A 199 7.95 45.76 20.37
CA ILE A 199 8.04 44.31 20.58
C ILE A 199 6.78 43.61 20.07
N SER A 200 6.94 42.79 19.02
CA SER A 200 5.90 41.84 18.62
C SER A 200 5.85 40.63 19.55
N PHE A 201 4.63 40.25 19.95
CA PHE A 201 4.39 39.08 20.79
C PHE A 201 4.77 37.79 20.05
N ASN A 202 4.32 37.61 18.81
CA ASN A 202 4.60 36.38 18.05
C ASN A 202 6.08 36.22 17.71
N LYS A 203 6.76 37.31 17.34
CA LYS A 203 8.15 37.26 16.89
C LYS A 203 9.14 37.12 18.05
N HIS A 204 8.88 37.77 19.19
CA HIS A 204 9.87 37.89 20.26
C HIS A 204 9.46 37.19 21.56
N ILE A 205 8.18 37.18 21.93
CA ILE A 205 7.73 36.80 23.28
C ILE A 205 7.18 35.38 23.34
N ARG A 206 6.24 35.05 22.44
CA ARG A 206 5.61 33.74 22.38
C ARG A 206 6.62 32.59 22.27
N PRO A 207 7.70 32.66 21.45
CA PRO A 207 8.71 31.59 21.41
C PRO A 207 9.40 31.40 22.77
N ILE A 208 9.70 32.49 23.48
CA ILE A 208 10.30 32.44 24.81
C ILE A 208 9.36 31.74 25.80
N LEU A 209 8.07 32.13 25.81
CA LEU A 209 7.07 31.54 26.70
C LEU A 209 6.75 30.09 26.34
N ALA A 210 6.67 29.74 25.05
CA ALA A 210 6.46 28.38 24.59
C ALA A 210 7.60 27.46 25.01
N ASP A 211 8.84 27.89 24.77
CA ASP A 211 10.03 27.11 25.10
C ASP A 211 10.21 26.98 26.61
N ASN A 212 9.91 28.01 27.41
CA ASN A 212 10.29 28.05 28.82
C ASN A 212 9.14 27.88 29.82
N CYS A 213 7.92 28.25 29.46
CA CYS A 213 6.82 28.46 30.41
C CYS A 213 5.58 27.60 30.14
N PHE A 214 5.18 27.40 28.87
CA PHE A 214 3.90 26.75 28.52
C PHE A 214 3.79 25.28 28.95
N SER A 215 4.92 24.60 29.22
CA SER A 215 4.89 23.26 29.81
C SER A 215 4.24 23.21 31.19
N CYS A 216 4.19 24.32 31.92
CA CYS A 216 3.57 24.42 33.24
C CYS A 216 2.49 25.51 33.31
N HIS A 217 2.50 26.50 32.41
CA HIS A 217 1.57 27.63 32.40
C HIS A 217 0.93 27.83 31.01
N GLY A 218 0.70 26.73 30.30
CA GLY A 218 0.06 26.72 28.99
C GLY A 218 -1.33 26.06 29.00
N PRO A 219 -1.85 25.65 27.83
CA PRO A 219 -3.22 25.18 27.70
C PRO A 219 -3.47 23.78 28.30
N ASP A 220 -2.44 22.96 28.53
CA ASP A 220 -2.57 21.64 29.17
C ASP A 220 -3.02 21.74 30.64
N GLU A 221 -4.30 21.46 30.90
CA GLU A 221 -4.89 21.54 32.25
C GLU A 221 -4.22 20.60 33.27
N LYS A 222 -3.73 19.42 32.85
CA LYS A 222 -3.14 18.44 33.77
C LYS A 222 -1.73 18.82 34.21
N ALA A 223 -0.97 19.46 33.32
CA ALA A 223 0.36 19.98 33.63
C ALA A 223 0.32 21.38 34.26
N ARG A 224 -0.84 22.06 34.21
CA ARG A 224 -0.98 23.45 34.63
C ARG A 224 -0.72 23.64 36.12
N LYS A 225 0.34 24.38 36.44
CA LYS A 225 0.66 24.83 37.79
C LYS A 225 0.01 26.18 38.07
N ALA A 226 -0.40 26.38 39.33
CA ALA A 226 -1.03 27.61 39.81
C ALA A 226 -2.32 28.04 39.08
N LYS A 227 -2.88 27.20 38.19
CA LYS A 227 -4.00 27.52 37.27
C LYS A 227 -3.72 28.66 36.27
N LEU A 228 -2.55 29.28 36.34
CA LEU A 228 -2.08 30.34 35.46
C LEU A 228 -1.95 29.87 34.00
N ARG A 229 -2.46 30.71 33.09
CA ARG A 229 -2.25 30.58 31.64
C ARG A 229 -1.52 31.80 31.11
N LEU A 230 -0.27 31.60 30.69
CA LEU A 230 0.52 32.64 30.02
C LEU A 230 0.25 32.70 28.51
N ASP A 231 -0.40 31.67 27.96
CA ASP A 231 -0.83 31.59 26.56
C ASP A 231 -2.16 32.32 26.29
N ASP A 232 -2.87 32.70 27.34
CA ASP A 232 -4.13 33.44 27.30
C ASP A 232 -3.93 34.86 27.86
N GLU A 233 -4.31 35.88 27.08
CA GLU A 233 -4.06 37.28 27.44
C GLU A 233 -4.82 37.70 28.70
N GLU A 234 -6.10 37.33 28.81
CA GLU A 234 -6.97 37.72 29.91
C GLU A 234 -6.46 37.13 31.22
N SER A 235 -6.18 35.82 31.24
CA SER A 235 -5.60 35.13 32.40
C SER A 235 -4.24 35.69 32.80
N ALA A 236 -3.33 35.92 31.84
CA ALA A 236 -1.98 36.40 32.15
C ALA A 236 -2.00 37.82 32.76
N LYS A 237 -2.85 38.70 32.26
CA LYS A 237 -3.00 40.09 32.74
C LYS A 237 -3.78 40.20 34.04
N GLU A 238 -4.69 39.28 34.31
CA GLU A 238 -5.39 39.23 35.59
C GLU A 238 -4.48 38.71 36.71
N GLU A 239 -3.62 37.74 36.43
CA GLU A 239 -2.88 37.03 37.47
C GLU A 239 -1.45 37.53 37.71
N VAL A 240 -0.64 37.79 36.66
CA VAL A 240 0.82 37.96 36.83
C VAL A 240 1.47 39.07 36.02
N ILE A 241 0.75 39.71 35.10
CA ILE A 241 1.25 40.81 34.27
C ILE A 241 0.45 42.08 34.58
N VAL A 242 1.15 43.15 34.97
CA VAL A 242 0.60 44.51 35.08
C VAL A 242 1.04 45.30 33.84
N PRO A 243 0.16 45.50 32.84
CA PRO A 243 0.52 46.20 31.61
C PRO A 243 1.11 47.60 31.88
N GLY A 244 2.29 47.87 31.34
CA GLY A 244 2.99 49.15 31.48
C GLY A 244 3.84 49.29 32.75
N ASP A 245 3.83 48.31 33.65
CA ASP A 245 4.61 48.32 34.89
C ASP A 245 5.30 46.97 35.12
N ALA A 246 6.52 46.85 34.59
CA ALA A 246 7.32 45.64 34.75
C ALA A 246 7.78 45.40 36.20
N GLU A 247 7.93 46.45 37.02
CA GLU A 247 8.34 46.29 38.42
C GLU A 247 7.18 45.78 39.29
N ALA A 248 5.94 46.13 38.93
CA ALA A 248 4.74 45.61 39.58
C ALA A 248 4.28 44.23 39.05
N SER A 249 4.91 43.72 37.98
CA SER A 249 4.51 42.45 37.35
C SER A 249 5.21 41.25 37.97
N GLU A 250 4.43 40.34 38.56
CA GLU A 250 4.92 39.10 39.17
C GLU A 250 5.71 38.25 38.18
N LEU A 251 5.30 38.19 36.91
CA LEU A 251 6.05 37.51 35.84
C LEU A 251 7.52 37.96 35.80
N VAL A 252 7.75 39.28 35.85
CA VAL A 252 9.09 39.87 35.76
C VAL A 252 9.88 39.58 37.03
N ALA A 253 9.25 39.71 38.21
CA ALA A 253 9.88 39.39 39.49
C ALA A 253 10.37 37.93 39.54
N ARG A 254 9.59 36.99 38.99
CA ARG A 254 9.93 35.56 38.94
C ARG A 254 11.07 35.23 38.00
N ILE A 255 11.11 35.83 36.80
CA ILE A 255 12.17 35.53 35.82
C ILE A 255 13.52 36.17 36.15
N VAL A 256 13.55 37.17 37.04
CA VAL A 256 14.80 37.80 37.53
C VAL A 256 15.23 37.31 38.91
N SER A 257 14.39 36.54 39.61
CA SER A 257 14.70 36.03 40.94
C SER A 257 15.91 35.09 40.91
N THR A 258 16.70 35.13 41.98
CA THR A 258 17.85 34.24 42.21
C THR A 258 17.56 33.20 43.29
N ASP A 259 16.39 33.28 43.93
CA ASP A 259 15.93 32.27 44.87
C ASP A 259 15.39 31.07 44.11
N SER A 260 15.92 29.88 44.42
CA SER A 260 15.51 28.64 43.75
C SER A 260 14.04 28.29 43.94
N ASP A 261 13.42 28.76 45.02
CA ASP A 261 12.01 28.48 45.34
C ASP A 261 11.05 29.48 44.67
N GLU A 262 11.56 30.62 44.22
CA GLU A 262 10.75 31.67 43.58
C GLU A 262 11.03 31.81 42.08
N MET A 263 12.24 31.50 41.62
CA MET A 263 12.64 31.72 40.23
C MET A 263 11.86 30.87 39.23
N MET A 264 11.54 31.47 38.09
CA MET A 264 10.89 30.77 36.97
C MET A 264 11.72 30.96 35.68
N PRO A 265 11.97 29.91 34.88
CA PRO A 265 11.62 28.50 35.14
C PRO A 265 12.36 27.91 36.35
N PRO A 266 11.76 26.98 37.10
CA PRO A 266 12.36 26.44 38.31
C PRO A 266 13.52 25.50 37.96
N PRO A 267 14.52 25.31 38.84
CA PRO A 267 15.73 24.53 38.54
C PRO A 267 15.45 23.10 38.04
N GLU A 268 14.41 22.44 38.55
CA GLU A 268 14.01 21.08 38.13
C GLU A 268 13.46 21.01 36.70
N SER A 269 13.06 22.13 36.10
CA SER A 269 12.64 22.17 34.69
C SER A 269 13.81 22.00 33.72
N HIS A 270 15.04 22.21 34.19
CA HIS A 270 16.27 22.29 33.39
C HIS A 270 16.26 23.38 32.30
N LYS A 271 15.27 24.29 32.30
CA LYS A 271 15.17 25.43 31.39
C LYS A 271 15.74 26.69 32.03
N LYS A 272 16.34 27.56 31.22
CA LYS A 272 16.91 28.84 31.68
C LYS A 272 16.68 29.92 30.65
N LEU A 273 16.19 31.07 31.11
CA LEU A 273 16.09 32.25 30.27
C LEU A 273 17.45 32.92 30.13
N SER A 274 17.79 33.35 28.91
CA SER A 274 18.95 34.19 28.66
C SER A 274 18.71 35.61 29.15
N ARG A 275 19.80 36.39 29.31
CA ARG A 275 19.68 37.81 29.71
C ARG A 275 18.87 38.62 28.69
N GLU A 276 19.05 38.30 27.41
CA GLU A 276 18.35 38.92 26.29
C GLU A 276 16.85 38.58 26.31
N GLN A 277 16.50 37.32 26.61
CA GLN A 277 15.11 36.88 26.75
C GLN A 277 14.41 37.58 27.93
N ILE A 278 15.08 37.69 29.07
CA ILE A 278 14.57 38.43 30.24
C ILE A 278 14.34 39.91 29.87
N ALA A 279 15.30 40.53 29.18
CA ALA A 279 15.18 41.93 28.75
C ALA A 279 14.00 42.14 27.79
N LEU A 280 13.77 41.21 26.85
CA LEU A 280 12.63 41.23 25.95
C LEU A 280 11.30 41.11 26.71
N LEU A 281 11.17 40.14 27.62
CA LEU A 281 9.97 39.96 28.43
C LEU A 281 9.67 41.20 29.28
N ARG A 282 10.69 41.77 29.94
CA ARG A 282 10.56 42.99 30.75
C ARG A 282 10.08 44.16 29.91
N ARG A 283 10.74 44.43 28.78
CA ARG A 283 10.38 45.53 27.89
C ARG A 283 8.99 45.34 27.27
N TRP A 284 8.60 44.12 26.95
CA TRP A 284 7.24 43.83 26.44
C TRP A 284 6.16 44.18 27.46
N VAL A 285 6.39 43.86 28.73
CA VAL A 285 5.49 44.27 29.82
C VAL A 285 5.45 45.80 29.95
N GLU A 286 6.59 46.48 29.89
CA GLU A 286 6.67 47.96 29.89
C GLU A 286 5.92 48.59 28.69
N GLU A 287 5.91 47.94 27.53
CA GLU A 287 5.17 48.36 26.33
C GLU A 287 3.66 48.01 26.40
N GLY A 288 3.17 47.50 27.54
CA GLY A 288 1.75 47.22 27.77
C GLY A 288 1.34 45.76 27.58
N ALA A 289 2.30 44.85 27.44
CA ALA A 289 2.09 43.41 27.26
C ALA A 289 1.02 43.12 26.18
N ILE A 290 1.18 43.70 24.99
CA ILE A 290 0.24 43.48 23.88
C ILE A 290 0.39 42.03 23.42
N TYR A 291 -0.70 41.25 23.47
CA TYR A 291 -0.76 39.91 22.89
C TYR A 291 -1.19 40.00 21.42
N GLU A 292 -0.62 39.12 20.59
CA GLU A 292 -1.01 38.94 19.19
C GLU A 292 -1.58 37.53 19.04
N GLY A 293 -2.53 37.30 18.12
CA GLY A 293 -2.97 35.95 17.75
C GLY A 293 -1.84 35.17 17.07
N HIS A 294 -1.90 33.84 16.98
CA HIS A 294 -0.77 33.11 16.37
C HIS A 294 -0.64 33.47 14.89
N TRP A 295 0.57 33.80 14.42
CA TRP A 295 0.84 34.27 13.05
C TRP A 295 0.23 33.37 11.96
N ALA A 296 0.17 32.05 12.19
CA ALA A 296 -0.36 31.09 11.24
C ALA A 296 -1.90 31.09 11.15
N PHE A 297 -2.58 31.53 12.21
CA PHE A 297 -4.04 31.57 12.31
C PHE A 297 -4.62 32.94 11.94
N GLU A 298 -3.76 33.96 11.81
CA GLU A 298 -4.15 35.25 11.29
C GLU A 298 -4.12 35.28 9.77
N LYS A 299 -5.02 36.05 9.15
CA LYS A 299 -5.05 36.21 7.69
C LYS A 299 -3.72 36.81 7.19
N PRO A 300 -3.10 36.27 6.12
CA PRO A 300 -1.86 36.80 5.61
C PRO A 300 -2.01 38.25 5.12
N VAL A 301 -1.01 39.07 5.43
CA VAL A 301 -0.96 40.48 5.05
C VAL A 301 0.10 40.66 3.98
N ASN A 302 -0.23 41.38 2.90
CA ASN A 302 0.75 41.62 1.84
C ASN A 302 1.85 42.56 2.37
N PRO A 303 3.12 42.09 2.49
CA PRO A 303 4.21 42.91 3.01
C PRO A 303 4.65 44.01 2.05
N ILE A 304 4.22 43.94 0.78
CA ILE A 304 4.54 44.92 -0.25
C ILE A 304 3.22 45.60 -0.64
N PRO A 305 2.90 46.77 -0.06
CA PRO A 305 1.67 47.50 -0.38
C PRO A 305 1.54 47.77 -1.89
N GLU A 306 0.31 47.77 -2.37
CA GLU A 306 0.02 48.03 -3.79
C GLU A 306 0.57 49.40 -4.21
N GLY A 307 1.28 49.44 -5.34
CA GLY A 307 1.94 50.65 -5.83
C GLY A 307 3.30 50.98 -5.19
N SER A 308 3.83 50.12 -4.31
CA SER A 308 5.19 50.29 -3.77
C SER A 308 6.25 50.21 -4.88
N ASP A 309 7.18 51.17 -4.90
CA ASP A 309 8.35 51.14 -5.78
C ASP A 309 9.45 50.29 -5.11
N ILE A 310 9.50 49.01 -5.46
CA ILE A 310 10.52 48.08 -4.96
C ILE A 310 11.59 47.81 -6.02
N PRO A 311 12.86 47.69 -5.62
CA PRO A 311 13.92 47.36 -6.57
C PRO A 311 13.83 45.88 -6.97
N GLY A 312 13.63 45.62 -8.25
CA GLY A 312 13.75 44.27 -8.84
C GLY A 312 12.59 43.34 -8.52
N TYR A 313 12.89 42.04 -8.38
CA TYR A 313 11.88 41.00 -8.21
C TYR A 313 11.41 40.91 -6.74
N PRO A 314 10.09 40.89 -6.43
CA PRO A 314 9.60 40.95 -5.05
C PRO A 314 10.17 39.88 -4.11
N LEU A 315 10.30 38.64 -4.58
CA LEU A 315 10.88 37.55 -3.79
C LEU A 315 12.33 37.86 -3.40
N ASP A 316 13.15 38.29 -4.38
CA ASP A 316 14.56 38.62 -4.14
C ASP A 316 14.71 39.85 -3.24
N PHE A 317 13.78 40.81 -3.34
CA PHE A 317 13.74 41.96 -2.44
C PHE A 317 13.51 41.52 -0.99
N LEU A 318 12.51 40.67 -0.74
CA LEU A 318 12.18 40.19 0.62
C LEU A 318 13.31 39.36 1.23
N VAL A 319 13.95 38.48 0.44
CA VAL A 319 15.14 37.73 0.89
C VAL A 319 16.32 38.68 1.15
N GLY A 320 16.53 39.67 0.27
CA GLY A 320 17.60 40.66 0.41
C GLY A 320 17.50 41.52 1.67
N LEU A 321 16.27 41.82 2.13
CA LEU A 321 16.06 42.51 3.41
C LEU A 321 16.60 41.68 4.58
N ASP A 322 16.39 40.37 4.59
CA ASP A 322 16.86 39.51 5.67
C ASP A 322 18.37 39.25 5.62
N LEU A 323 18.92 39.04 4.42
CA LEU A 323 20.37 38.95 4.22
C LEU A 323 21.09 40.20 4.74
N LYS A 324 20.54 41.39 4.47
CA LYS A 324 21.09 42.67 4.94
C LYS A 324 21.05 42.78 6.47
N LYS A 325 19.99 42.32 7.14
CA LYS A 325 19.92 42.27 8.62
C LYS A 325 21.04 41.43 9.20
N HIS A 326 21.43 40.36 8.50
CA HIS A 326 22.52 39.48 8.91
C HIS A 326 23.90 39.89 8.37
N GLY A 327 24.03 41.01 7.65
CA GLY A 327 25.30 41.41 7.04
C GLY A 327 25.86 40.35 6.07
N LEU A 328 24.97 39.70 5.33
CA LEU A 328 25.27 38.74 4.27
C LEU A 328 24.91 39.32 2.90
N GLU A 329 25.64 38.89 1.89
CA GLU A 329 25.35 39.19 0.49
C GLU A 329 24.99 37.89 -0.22
N PRO A 330 24.09 37.93 -1.22
CA PRO A 330 23.77 36.75 -2.00
C PRO A 330 24.98 36.28 -2.80
N SER A 331 25.09 34.96 -2.96
CA SER A 331 26.07 34.34 -3.84
C SER A 331 25.85 34.78 -5.30
N PRO A 332 26.91 34.80 -6.13
CA PRO A 332 26.75 35.06 -7.55
C PRO A 332 25.84 34.01 -8.19
N GLU A 333 25.26 34.35 -9.33
CA GLU A 333 24.45 33.40 -10.11
C GLU A 333 25.25 32.13 -10.45
N ALA A 334 24.58 30.98 -10.41
CA ALA A 334 25.17 29.72 -10.81
C ALA A 334 25.54 29.71 -12.29
N ARG A 335 26.50 28.85 -12.65
CA ARG A 335 26.83 28.63 -14.07
C ARG A 335 25.61 28.08 -14.82
N LYS A 336 25.56 28.36 -16.13
CA LYS A 336 24.42 28.02 -16.98
C LYS A 336 24.12 26.52 -16.98
N GLU A 337 25.15 25.68 -17.01
CA GLU A 337 25.07 24.21 -16.94
C GLU A 337 24.41 23.74 -15.64
N THR A 338 24.81 24.33 -14.50
CA THR A 338 24.20 24.05 -13.18
C THR A 338 22.73 24.45 -13.17
N LEU A 339 22.36 25.60 -13.75
CA LEU A 339 20.96 26.03 -13.82
C LEU A 339 20.11 25.11 -14.70
N ILE A 340 20.65 24.65 -15.84
CA ILE A 340 19.97 23.70 -16.73
C ILE A 340 19.71 22.39 -15.98
N ARG A 341 20.74 21.81 -15.34
CA ARG A 341 20.63 20.55 -14.60
C ARG A 341 19.67 20.68 -13.42
N ARG A 342 19.84 21.71 -12.58
CA ARG A 342 19.01 21.96 -11.40
C ARG A 342 17.55 22.12 -11.75
N ALA A 343 17.24 22.98 -12.72
CA ALA A 343 15.86 23.24 -13.12
C ALA A 343 15.19 22.02 -13.77
N THR A 344 15.95 21.25 -14.57
CA THR A 344 15.42 20.02 -15.18
C THR A 344 15.11 18.98 -14.11
N LEU A 345 16.03 18.71 -13.19
CA LEU A 345 15.81 17.76 -12.09
C LEU A 345 14.65 18.19 -11.18
N ASP A 346 14.54 19.47 -10.86
CA ASP A 346 13.46 19.98 -10.01
C ASP A 346 12.09 19.93 -10.67
N LEU A 347 12.00 20.17 -11.98
CA LEU A 347 10.72 20.19 -12.66
C LEU A 347 10.30 18.81 -13.15
N THR A 348 11.22 17.97 -13.62
CA THR A 348 10.89 16.69 -14.27
C THR A 348 11.37 15.47 -13.52
N GLY A 349 12.27 15.62 -12.53
CA GLY A 349 12.92 14.50 -11.86
C GLY A 349 13.84 13.68 -12.76
N LEU A 350 14.23 14.21 -13.92
CA LEU A 350 15.11 13.57 -14.89
C LEU A 350 16.30 14.50 -15.19
N PRO A 351 17.48 13.95 -15.52
CA PRO A 351 18.60 14.76 -15.99
C PRO A 351 18.26 15.38 -17.37
N PRO A 352 18.84 16.55 -17.71
CA PRO A 352 18.69 17.11 -19.05
C PRO A 352 19.36 16.23 -20.11
N THR A 353 18.75 16.13 -21.29
CA THR A 353 19.38 15.43 -22.42
C THR A 353 20.52 16.25 -23.01
N PRO A 354 21.51 15.64 -23.70
CA PRO A 354 22.57 16.37 -24.40
C PRO A 354 22.03 17.47 -25.33
N GLU A 355 20.94 17.20 -26.06
CA GLU A 355 20.31 18.17 -26.97
C GLU A 355 19.68 19.33 -26.22
N GLN A 356 19.07 19.08 -25.05
CA GLN A 356 18.53 20.14 -24.19
C GLN A 356 19.64 21.02 -23.65
N ILE A 357 20.76 20.43 -23.21
CA ILE A 357 21.93 21.17 -22.75
C ILE A 357 22.48 22.02 -23.91
N GLU A 358 22.72 21.43 -25.07
CA GLU A 358 23.27 22.14 -26.23
C GLU A 358 22.37 23.31 -26.66
N THR A 359 21.06 23.06 -26.75
CA THR A 359 20.06 24.08 -27.11
C THR A 359 20.06 25.23 -26.11
N ALA A 360 19.99 24.91 -24.82
CA ALA A 360 19.98 25.92 -23.77
C ALA A 360 21.29 26.70 -23.73
N MET A 361 22.44 26.04 -23.88
CA MET A 361 23.76 26.66 -23.90
C MET A 361 23.91 27.66 -25.05
N LYS A 362 23.41 27.33 -26.25
CA LYS A 362 23.44 28.19 -27.45
C LYS A 362 22.49 29.39 -27.38
N ASP A 363 21.44 29.34 -26.57
CA ASP A 363 20.49 30.45 -26.44
C ASP A 363 21.11 31.62 -25.63
N THR A 364 21.42 32.72 -26.32
CA THR A 364 21.99 33.93 -25.71
C THR A 364 20.95 35.01 -25.42
N SER A 365 19.65 34.71 -25.57
CA SER A 365 18.58 35.68 -25.29
C SER A 365 18.50 35.99 -23.79
N GLU A 366 18.09 37.21 -23.41
CA GLU A 366 17.92 37.58 -22.00
C GLU A 366 16.87 36.71 -21.27
N GLY A 367 15.90 36.16 -22.02
CA GLY A 367 14.83 35.28 -21.52
C GLY A 367 15.08 33.78 -21.63
N TRP A 368 16.31 33.34 -21.96
CA TRP A 368 16.62 31.92 -22.23
C TRP A 368 16.16 30.97 -21.12
N TYR A 369 16.36 31.39 -19.86
CA TYR A 369 16.06 30.58 -18.69
C TYR A 369 14.54 30.45 -18.48
N GLU A 370 13.79 31.54 -18.64
CA GLU A 370 12.33 31.51 -18.58
C GLU A 370 11.73 30.63 -19.68
N ALA A 371 12.25 30.75 -20.91
CA ALA A 371 11.83 29.91 -22.04
C ALA A 371 12.09 28.42 -21.76
N MET A 372 13.23 28.09 -21.12
CA MET A 372 13.52 26.74 -20.68
C MET A 372 12.53 26.25 -19.60
N LEU A 373 12.26 27.06 -18.57
CA LEU A 373 11.28 26.70 -17.54
C LEU A 373 9.89 26.45 -18.12
N ASN A 374 9.44 27.25 -19.08
CA ASN A 374 8.14 27.05 -19.75
C ASN A 374 8.09 25.67 -20.43
N ARG A 375 9.13 25.28 -21.17
CA ARG A 375 9.20 23.96 -21.82
C ARG A 375 9.20 22.81 -20.80
N LEU A 376 9.93 22.98 -19.68
CA LEU A 376 9.98 21.96 -18.63
C LEU A 376 8.63 21.82 -17.90
N LEU A 377 7.94 22.93 -17.64
CA LEU A 377 6.60 22.94 -17.03
C LEU A 377 5.52 22.35 -17.95
N GLU A 378 5.72 22.38 -19.27
CA GLU A 378 4.85 21.73 -20.26
C GLU A 378 5.14 20.23 -20.43
N SER A 379 6.30 19.75 -19.98
CA SER A 379 6.67 18.34 -20.08
C SER A 379 5.72 17.45 -19.28
N PRO A 380 5.27 16.30 -19.82
CA PRO A 380 4.48 15.33 -19.05
C PRO A 380 5.20 14.77 -17.81
N ALA A 381 6.54 14.75 -17.84
CA ALA A 381 7.38 14.34 -16.72
C ALA A 381 7.25 15.28 -15.50
N TYR A 382 6.75 16.50 -15.70
CA TYR A 382 6.43 17.42 -14.61
C TYR A 382 5.36 16.85 -13.68
N GLY A 383 4.23 16.40 -14.23
CA GLY A 383 3.13 15.86 -13.44
C GLY A 383 3.53 14.61 -12.66
N GLU A 384 4.34 13.72 -13.25
CA GLU A 384 4.89 12.54 -12.57
C GLU A 384 5.78 12.94 -11.39
N HIS A 385 6.66 13.90 -11.61
CA HIS A 385 7.59 14.34 -10.59
C HIS A 385 6.92 15.12 -9.46
N ARG A 386 5.88 15.90 -9.74
CA ARG A 386 5.07 16.57 -8.70
C ARG A 386 4.18 15.59 -7.93
N ALA A 387 3.58 14.63 -8.63
CA ALA A 387 2.68 13.66 -8.04
C ALA A 387 3.35 12.83 -6.93
N ARG A 388 4.64 12.49 -7.04
CA ARG A 388 5.33 11.66 -6.03
C ARG A 388 5.23 12.22 -4.60
N TYR A 389 5.36 13.54 -4.44
CA TYR A 389 5.27 14.24 -3.16
C TYR A 389 3.83 14.23 -2.66
N TRP A 390 2.87 14.48 -3.54
CA TRP A 390 1.46 14.43 -3.19
C TRP A 390 1.03 13.03 -2.75
N LEU A 391 1.51 12.00 -3.43
CA LEU A 391 1.23 10.61 -3.09
C LEU A 391 1.83 10.24 -1.72
N ASP A 392 2.87 10.93 -1.22
CA ASP A 392 3.42 10.68 0.12
C ASP A 392 2.43 11.18 1.16
N ALA A 393 1.97 12.43 0.95
CA ALA A 393 0.95 13.06 1.78
C ALA A 393 -0.38 12.28 1.79
N ALA A 394 -0.77 11.75 0.62
CA ALA A 394 -1.97 10.94 0.47
C ALA A 394 -1.83 9.51 1.01
N ARG A 395 -0.63 9.05 1.38
CA ARG A 395 -0.35 7.64 1.72
C ARG A 395 -0.66 6.68 0.56
N TYR A 396 -0.37 7.01 -0.69
CA TYR A 396 -0.65 6.06 -1.79
C TYR A 396 0.16 4.76 -1.64
N GLY A 397 -0.50 3.62 -1.79
CA GLY A 397 0.15 2.30 -1.83
C GLY A 397 -0.71 1.29 -2.58
N ASP A 398 -0.07 0.38 -3.32
CA ASP A 398 -0.71 -0.64 -4.16
C ASP A 398 -1.27 -1.83 -3.34
N THR A 399 -1.14 -1.76 -2.02
CA THR A 399 -1.52 -2.80 -1.06
C THR A 399 -2.29 -2.19 0.12
N HIS A 400 -3.06 -3.01 0.83
CA HIS A 400 -3.93 -2.57 1.94
C HIS A 400 -3.17 -2.15 3.20
N GLY A 401 -1.98 -2.71 3.46
CA GLY A 401 -1.20 -2.56 4.70
C GLY A 401 -1.48 -3.67 5.73
N LEU A 402 -0.91 -3.49 6.92
CA LEU A 402 -1.08 -4.37 8.09
C LEU A 402 -0.76 -5.85 7.80
N HIS A 403 -1.36 -6.78 8.56
CA HIS A 403 -0.96 -8.17 8.64
C HIS A 403 -0.95 -8.92 7.29
N LEU A 404 -1.99 -8.79 6.46
CA LEU A 404 -2.06 -9.53 5.18
C LEU A 404 -1.49 -8.76 3.99
N ASP A 405 -1.53 -7.42 4.02
CA ASP A 405 -0.98 -6.52 3.00
C ASP A 405 -1.26 -6.94 1.54
N ASN A 406 -2.51 -7.34 1.29
CA ASN A 406 -2.95 -7.82 -0.02
C ASN A 406 -3.04 -6.67 -1.04
N TYR A 407 -2.94 -7.01 -2.33
CA TYR A 407 -3.11 -6.07 -3.43
C TYR A 407 -4.48 -5.38 -3.44
N ARG A 408 -4.51 -4.11 -3.85
CA ARG A 408 -5.73 -3.32 -4.09
C ARG A 408 -5.64 -2.48 -5.36
N GLU A 409 -6.74 -2.38 -6.09
CA GLU A 409 -6.80 -1.69 -7.38
C GLU A 409 -7.07 -0.18 -7.14
N ILE A 410 -6.02 0.61 -6.94
CA ILE A 410 -6.11 2.07 -6.64
C ILE A 410 -5.26 2.95 -7.58
N TRP A 411 -4.49 2.35 -8.50
CA TRP A 411 -3.61 3.09 -9.41
C TRP A 411 -4.30 4.14 -10.29
N PRO A 412 -5.61 4.06 -10.66
CA PRO A 412 -6.26 5.14 -11.40
C PRO A 412 -6.27 6.47 -10.62
N TYR A 413 -6.24 6.46 -9.29
CA TYR A 413 -6.08 7.67 -8.48
C TYR A 413 -4.68 8.29 -8.65
N ARG A 414 -3.62 7.48 -8.68
CA ARG A 414 -2.25 7.96 -8.95
C ARG A 414 -2.18 8.67 -10.31
N ASP A 415 -2.77 8.05 -11.33
CA ASP A 415 -2.78 8.61 -12.69
C ASP A 415 -3.63 9.89 -12.76
N TRP A 416 -4.72 9.97 -11.99
CA TRP A 416 -5.49 11.19 -11.83
C TRP A 416 -4.64 12.33 -11.23
N VAL A 417 -3.86 12.07 -10.18
CA VAL A 417 -2.97 13.07 -9.56
C VAL A 417 -1.93 13.57 -10.58
N ILE A 418 -1.30 12.66 -11.32
CA ILE A 418 -0.33 13.00 -12.38
C ILE A 418 -0.99 13.89 -13.44
N ALA A 419 -2.19 13.51 -13.91
CA ALA A 419 -2.92 14.27 -14.90
C ALA A 419 -3.35 15.65 -14.40
N ALA A 420 -3.74 15.77 -13.12
CA ALA A 420 -4.14 17.04 -12.51
C ALA A 420 -2.98 18.04 -12.49
N PHE A 421 -1.78 17.63 -12.08
CA PHE A 421 -0.59 18.49 -12.12
C PHE A 421 -0.18 18.85 -13.55
N ASN A 422 -0.22 17.90 -14.49
CA ASN A 422 0.13 18.17 -15.89
C ASN A 422 -0.83 19.18 -16.53
N LYS A 423 -2.13 19.09 -16.25
CA LYS A 423 -3.15 20.06 -16.70
C LYS A 423 -3.10 21.39 -15.95
N ASN A 424 -2.23 21.53 -14.94
CA ASN A 424 -2.19 22.67 -14.03
C ASN A 424 -3.58 22.96 -13.42
N MET A 425 -4.25 21.91 -12.96
CA MET A 425 -5.53 22.08 -12.27
C MET A 425 -5.35 23.06 -11.10
N PRO A 426 -6.19 24.11 -10.99
CA PRO A 426 -6.17 25.00 -9.84
C PRO A 426 -6.18 24.22 -8.53
N PHE A 427 -5.31 24.57 -7.59
CA PHE A 427 -5.12 23.78 -6.38
C PHE A 427 -6.37 23.75 -5.46
N ASP A 428 -7.19 24.79 -5.51
CA ASP A 428 -8.50 24.79 -4.85
C ASP A 428 -9.44 23.72 -5.41
N ARG A 429 -9.52 23.62 -6.73
CA ARG A 429 -10.28 22.57 -7.41
C ARG A 429 -9.69 21.18 -7.14
N PHE A 430 -8.36 21.05 -7.19
CA PHE A 430 -7.66 19.81 -6.86
C PHE A 430 -7.95 19.33 -5.43
N THR A 431 -8.07 20.27 -4.49
CA THR A 431 -8.48 19.99 -3.10
C THR A 431 -9.94 19.54 -3.02
N ILE A 432 -10.85 20.28 -3.66
CA ILE A 432 -12.30 19.97 -3.65
C ILE A 432 -12.57 18.59 -4.25
N GLU A 433 -11.99 18.28 -5.41
CA GLU A 433 -12.24 17.00 -6.08
C GLU A 433 -11.70 15.82 -5.27
N GLN A 434 -10.56 15.98 -4.57
CA GLN A 434 -10.02 14.89 -3.74
C GLN A 434 -10.79 14.65 -2.45
N LEU A 435 -11.21 15.71 -1.77
CA LEU A 435 -11.96 15.56 -0.52
C LEU A 435 -13.42 15.20 -0.76
N ALA A 436 -14.03 15.66 -1.86
CA ALA A 436 -15.47 15.61 -2.05
C ALA A 436 -15.93 15.59 -3.53
N GLY A 437 -15.10 15.12 -4.46
CA GLY A 437 -15.46 15.07 -5.89
C GLY A 437 -16.70 14.22 -6.19
N ASP A 438 -17.01 13.22 -5.35
CA ASP A 438 -18.22 12.40 -5.44
C ASP A 438 -19.50 13.15 -5.06
N LEU A 439 -19.39 14.26 -4.33
CA LEU A 439 -20.50 15.11 -3.89
C LEU A 439 -20.75 16.32 -4.80
N LEU A 440 -19.94 16.50 -5.84
CA LEU A 440 -20.19 17.55 -6.82
C LEU A 440 -21.50 17.27 -7.58
N PRO A 441 -22.30 18.31 -7.89
CA PRO A 441 -23.47 18.15 -8.74
C PRO A 441 -23.05 17.50 -10.07
N GLU A 442 -23.73 16.42 -10.45
CA GLU A 442 -23.43 15.65 -11.67
C GLU A 442 -21.96 15.18 -11.74
N ALA A 443 -21.40 14.75 -10.60
CA ALA A 443 -20.00 14.31 -10.48
C ALA A 443 -19.57 13.37 -11.62
N THR A 444 -18.56 13.82 -12.36
CA THR A 444 -17.93 13.06 -13.45
C THR A 444 -17.14 11.86 -12.91
N GLN A 445 -16.84 10.88 -13.77
CA GLN A 445 -15.95 9.76 -13.40
C GLN A 445 -14.62 10.26 -12.83
N SER A 446 -13.97 11.23 -13.49
CA SER A 446 -12.70 11.82 -13.04
C SER A 446 -12.79 12.41 -11.63
N GLN A 447 -13.88 13.11 -11.32
CA GLN A 447 -14.10 13.68 -9.99
C GLN A 447 -14.34 12.61 -8.93
N LYS A 448 -15.00 11.49 -9.29
CA LYS A 448 -15.15 10.35 -8.38
C LYS A 448 -13.81 9.67 -8.14
N VAL A 449 -12.99 9.45 -9.17
CA VAL A 449 -11.63 8.87 -9.03
C VAL A 449 -10.75 9.72 -8.10
N ALA A 450 -10.86 11.05 -8.16
CA ALA A 450 -10.11 11.97 -7.29
C ALA A 450 -10.29 11.66 -5.79
N THR A 451 -11.48 11.18 -5.41
CA THR A 451 -11.80 10.83 -4.01
C THR A 451 -11.04 9.62 -3.48
N GLY A 452 -10.27 8.94 -4.34
CA GLY A 452 -9.29 7.92 -3.96
C GLY A 452 -8.30 8.38 -2.87
N PHE A 453 -8.08 9.70 -2.73
CA PHE A 453 -7.38 10.28 -1.57
C PHE A 453 -7.91 9.75 -0.23
N ASN A 454 -9.24 9.75 -0.05
CA ASN A 454 -9.89 9.26 1.17
C ASN A 454 -9.80 7.74 1.34
N ARG A 455 -9.38 7.01 0.30
CA ARG A 455 -9.24 5.54 0.27
C ARG A 455 -7.80 5.07 0.33
N CYS A 456 -6.84 6.00 0.40
CA CYS A 456 -5.43 5.66 0.51
C CYS A 456 -5.02 5.24 1.94
N ASN A 457 -5.88 5.46 2.94
CA ASN A 457 -5.67 4.94 4.29
C ASN A 457 -5.44 3.42 4.29
N VAL A 458 -4.71 2.95 5.30
CA VAL A 458 -4.46 1.53 5.54
C VAL A 458 -5.77 0.84 5.97
N THR A 459 -6.01 -0.39 5.50
CA THR A 459 -7.22 -1.18 5.81
C THR A 459 -6.87 -2.59 6.27
N THR A 460 -7.84 -3.30 6.84
CA THR A 460 -7.66 -4.70 7.29
C THR A 460 -8.82 -5.61 6.90
N SER A 461 -8.52 -6.90 6.87
CA SER A 461 -9.49 -7.98 7.00
C SER A 461 -8.95 -9.15 7.83
N GLU A 462 -8.15 -8.82 8.85
CA GLU A 462 -7.58 -9.79 9.78
C GLU A 462 -8.66 -10.46 10.66
N GLY A 463 -8.44 -11.73 11.00
CA GLY A 463 -9.31 -12.44 11.95
C GLY A 463 -9.20 -11.84 13.36
N GLY A 464 -10.34 -11.51 13.97
CA GLY A 464 -10.41 -10.89 15.30
C GLY A 464 -10.48 -9.36 15.27
N ALA A 465 -10.29 -8.71 14.11
CA ALA A 465 -10.51 -7.28 13.98
C ALA A 465 -12.00 -6.91 14.08
N ILE A 466 -12.29 -5.79 14.75
CA ILE A 466 -13.64 -5.31 15.02
C ILE A 466 -13.98 -4.21 14.01
N ALA A 467 -15.00 -4.44 13.19
CA ALA A 467 -15.34 -3.54 12.09
C ALA A 467 -15.63 -2.10 12.55
N GLU A 468 -16.29 -1.92 13.70
CA GLU A 468 -16.60 -0.60 14.25
C GLU A 468 -15.35 0.16 14.70
N GLU A 469 -14.38 -0.53 15.31
CA GLU A 469 -13.08 0.05 15.66
C GLU A 469 -12.35 0.59 14.43
N PHE A 470 -12.32 -0.19 13.34
CA PHE A 470 -11.64 0.23 12.11
C PHE A 470 -12.33 1.39 11.41
N LEU A 471 -13.67 1.48 11.44
CA LEU A 471 -14.37 2.67 10.96
C LEU A 471 -13.93 3.93 11.72
N VAL A 472 -13.77 3.84 13.04
CA VAL A 472 -13.22 4.94 13.86
C VAL A 472 -11.79 5.26 13.43
N ARG A 473 -10.90 4.27 13.33
CA ARG A 473 -9.52 4.46 12.89
C ARG A 473 -9.41 5.13 11.52
N TYR A 474 -10.27 4.75 10.57
CA TYR A 474 -10.28 5.35 9.23
C TYR A 474 -10.72 6.82 9.25
N ALA A 475 -11.70 7.17 10.09
CA ALA A 475 -12.12 8.56 10.25
C ALA A 475 -11.06 9.40 10.97
N VAL A 476 -10.39 8.86 12.00
CA VAL A 476 -9.24 9.50 12.67
C VAL A 476 -8.10 9.77 11.68
N ASP A 477 -7.74 8.79 10.84
CA ASP A 477 -6.69 8.95 9.83
C ASP A 477 -7.03 10.08 8.86
N ARG A 478 -8.28 10.15 8.37
CA ARG A 478 -8.71 11.22 7.46
C ARG A 478 -8.68 12.59 8.11
N VAL A 479 -9.15 12.74 9.35
CA VAL A 479 -9.06 14.02 10.09
C VAL A 479 -7.61 14.45 10.27
N SER A 480 -6.77 13.52 10.75
CA SER A 480 -5.36 13.79 11.02
C SER A 480 -4.65 14.20 9.73
N THR A 481 -4.90 13.48 8.65
CA THR A 481 -4.31 13.76 7.34
C THR A 481 -4.80 15.06 6.77
N THR A 482 -6.10 15.32 6.78
CA THR A 482 -6.62 16.56 6.23
C THR A 482 -6.09 17.77 7.01
N SER A 483 -5.97 17.63 8.33
CA SER A 483 -5.36 18.64 9.19
C SER A 483 -3.88 18.84 8.88
N THR A 484 -3.10 17.77 8.76
CA THR A 484 -1.69 17.88 8.39
C THR A 484 -1.55 18.46 6.99
N VAL A 485 -2.24 17.91 5.98
CA VAL A 485 -2.05 18.26 4.56
C VAL A 485 -2.53 19.67 4.23
N TRP A 486 -3.69 20.13 4.70
CA TRP A 486 -4.16 21.46 4.33
C TRP A 486 -3.92 22.50 5.42
N MET A 487 -3.99 22.13 6.69
CA MET A 487 -3.83 23.09 7.80
C MET A 487 -2.40 23.12 8.35
N GLY A 488 -1.58 22.10 8.09
CA GLY A 488 -0.25 21.99 8.70
C GLY A 488 -0.36 21.87 10.21
N LEU A 489 -1.34 21.12 10.72
CA LEU A 489 -1.59 20.96 12.16
C LEU A 489 -1.57 19.50 12.59
N THR A 490 -1.21 19.26 13.85
CA THR A 490 -1.09 17.93 14.46
C THR A 490 -2.36 17.54 15.23
N ALA A 491 -3.51 17.64 14.56
CA ALA A 491 -4.83 17.42 15.18
C ALA A 491 -5.04 16.04 15.83
N GLY A 492 -4.22 15.02 15.48
CA GLY A 492 -4.36 13.66 16.00
C GLY A 492 -4.29 13.54 17.53
N CYS A 493 -3.54 14.41 18.22
CA CYS A 493 -3.51 14.38 19.69
C CYS A 493 -4.88 14.72 20.31
N ALA A 494 -5.71 15.48 19.58
CA ALA A 494 -7.03 15.89 20.02
C ALA A 494 -8.06 14.74 20.05
N GLN A 495 -7.68 13.55 19.57
CA GLN A 495 -8.53 12.36 19.63
C GLN A 495 -8.90 11.95 21.06
N CYS A 496 -7.95 12.08 22.00
CA CYS A 496 -8.11 11.52 23.35
C CYS A 496 -8.31 12.57 24.44
N HIS A 497 -7.91 13.82 24.18
CA HIS A 497 -7.99 14.97 25.08
C HIS A 497 -7.86 16.26 24.28
N ASP A 498 -8.16 17.43 24.84
CA ASP A 498 -7.87 18.70 24.16
C ASP A 498 -6.39 18.79 23.80
N HIS A 499 -6.08 19.27 22.60
CA HIS A 499 -4.71 19.29 22.12
C HIS A 499 -3.79 20.04 23.08
N LYS A 500 -2.60 19.48 23.34
CA LYS A 500 -1.72 19.94 24.42
C LYS A 500 -1.21 21.37 24.22
N TYR A 501 -1.06 21.79 22.97
CA TYR A 501 -0.48 23.07 22.60
C TYR A 501 -1.43 23.86 21.69
N ASP A 502 -1.67 23.38 20.47
CA ASP A 502 -2.60 24.00 19.53
C ASP A 502 -4.03 24.14 20.07
N PRO A 503 -4.77 25.18 19.67
CA PRO A 503 -6.13 25.47 20.15
C PRO A 503 -7.19 24.56 19.52
N ILE A 504 -6.96 23.24 19.46
CA ILE A 504 -7.92 22.26 18.96
C ILE A 504 -8.47 21.47 20.15
N THR A 505 -9.75 21.66 20.48
CA THR A 505 -10.43 20.86 21.49
C THR A 505 -10.76 19.46 20.97
N MET A 506 -10.94 18.51 21.89
CA MET A 506 -11.42 17.17 21.57
C MET A 506 -12.79 17.24 20.89
N ARG A 507 -13.67 18.15 21.33
CA ARG A 507 -14.97 18.36 20.69
C ARG A 507 -14.82 18.75 19.22
N GLU A 508 -13.95 19.71 18.91
CA GLU A 508 -13.70 20.15 17.53
C GLU A 508 -13.06 19.05 16.67
N PHE A 509 -12.18 18.24 17.25
CA PHE A 509 -11.65 17.05 16.56
C PHE A 509 -12.79 16.11 16.14
N TYR A 510 -13.73 15.82 17.03
CA TYR A 510 -14.87 14.95 16.70
C TYR A 510 -15.90 15.62 15.77
N GLN A 511 -15.96 16.95 15.74
CA GLN A 511 -16.73 17.69 14.73
C GLN A 511 -16.09 17.55 13.33
N LEU A 512 -14.75 17.62 13.23
CA LEU A 512 -14.04 17.31 11.99
C LEU A 512 -14.20 15.83 11.59
N PHE A 513 -14.14 14.92 12.57
CA PHE A 513 -14.38 13.48 12.40
C PHE A 513 -15.74 13.18 11.79
N ALA A 514 -16.79 13.90 12.20
CA ALA A 514 -18.14 13.69 11.70
C ALA A 514 -18.21 13.78 10.16
N TYR A 515 -17.45 14.69 9.52
CA TYR A 515 -17.39 14.78 8.05
C TYR A 515 -16.91 13.48 7.40
N PHE A 516 -15.96 12.78 8.00
CA PHE A 516 -15.34 11.57 7.43
C PHE A 516 -15.96 10.26 7.91
N ASN A 517 -16.76 10.32 8.98
CA ASN A 517 -17.51 9.18 9.51
C ASN A 517 -18.75 8.82 8.67
N ASN A 518 -19.21 9.74 7.81
CA ASN A 518 -20.33 9.50 6.91
C ASN A 518 -19.89 8.76 5.62
N THR A 519 -19.58 7.47 5.73
CA THR A 519 -19.06 6.67 4.61
C THR A 519 -19.79 5.34 4.40
N THR A 520 -19.92 4.92 3.14
CA THR A 520 -20.41 3.58 2.77
C THR A 520 -19.30 2.51 2.74
N GLN A 521 -18.04 2.89 2.98
CA GLN A 521 -16.94 1.95 3.10
C GLN A 521 -17.18 1.00 4.31
N PRO A 522 -17.04 -0.32 4.15
CA PRO A 522 -17.08 -1.26 5.26
C PRO A 522 -15.82 -1.13 6.15
N GLY A 523 -15.94 -1.45 7.44
CA GLY A 523 -14.79 -1.49 8.35
C GLY A 523 -13.71 -2.51 7.96
N MET A 524 -14.13 -3.59 7.27
CA MET A 524 -13.25 -4.66 6.81
C MET A 524 -13.17 -4.67 5.28
N ASP A 525 -11.96 -4.77 4.73
CA ASP A 525 -11.72 -4.79 3.27
C ASP A 525 -11.98 -6.15 2.61
N GLY A 526 -12.23 -7.20 3.41
CA GLY A 526 -12.47 -8.57 2.94
C GLY A 526 -11.27 -9.21 2.23
N ASN A 527 -10.07 -8.64 2.34
CA ASN A 527 -8.90 -8.94 1.51
C ASN A 527 -9.19 -8.83 0.01
N ALA A 528 -10.18 -8.01 -0.35
CA ALA A 528 -10.62 -7.85 -1.72
C ALA A 528 -9.79 -6.78 -2.44
N MET A 529 -9.38 -7.09 -3.66
CA MET A 529 -8.76 -6.11 -4.58
C MET A 529 -9.67 -4.90 -4.80
N ASP A 530 -10.97 -5.14 -4.94
CA ASP A 530 -12.02 -4.15 -5.23
C ASP A 530 -12.91 -3.89 -4.00
N SER A 531 -12.33 -3.52 -2.85
CA SER A 531 -13.11 -3.25 -1.63
C SER A 531 -14.06 -2.07 -1.83
N PRO A 532 -15.39 -2.22 -1.67
CA PRO A 532 -16.36 -1.16 -1.94
C PRO A 532 -16.20 0.07 -1.02
N PRO A 533 -16.69 1.25 -1.43
CA PRO A 533 -17.26 1.55 -2.74
C PRO A 533 -16.20 1.64 -3.85
N VAL A 534 -16.57 1.21 -5.05
CA VAL A 534 -15.69 1.21 -6.24
C VAL A 534 -16.45 1.71 -7.45
N ILE A 535 -15.73 2.18 -8.47
CA ILE A 535 -16.27 2.45 -9.80
C ILE A 535 -15.41 1.78 -10.88
N ARG A 536 -16.01 1.51 -12.04
CA ARG A 536 -15.25 1.24 -13.26
C ARG A 536 -14.78 2.54 -13.87
N VAL A 537 -13.54 2.56 -14.39
CA VAL A 537 -12.92 3.76 -14.99
C VAL A 537 -12.87 3.57 -16.51
N TRP A 538 -13.96 3.92 -17.18
CA TRP A 538 -14.10 3.77 -18.63
C TRP A 538 -13.15 4.70 -19.40
N ASP A 539 -12.57 4.19 -20.49
CA ASP A 539 -11.68 4.97 -21.36
C ASP A 539 -12.47 5.95 -22.25
N SER A 540 -13.71 5.61 -22.58
CA SER A 540 -14.59 6.45 -23.40
C SER A 540 -16.05 6.37 -22.97
N GLN A 541 -16.81 7.45 -23.24
CA GLN A 541 -18.25 7.48 -23.03
C GLN A 541 -19.00 6.46 -23.90
N GLU A 542 -18.46 6.12 -25.06
CA GLU A 542 -19.04 5.08 -25.94
C GLU A 542 -18.96 3.70 -25.30
N GLN A 543 -17.81 3.38 -24.68
CA GLN A 543 -17.60 2.14 -23.95
C GLN A 543 -18.55 2.03 -22.76
N GLU A 544 -18.66 3.10 -21.96
CA GLU A 544 -19.60 3.20 -20.83
C GLU A 544 -21.04 3.01 -21.29
N LYS A 545 -21.46 3.74 -22.34
CA LYS A 545 -22.81 3.64 -22.88
C LYS A 545 -23.11 2.23 -23.39
N ARG A 546 -22.18 1.60 -24.11
CA ARG A 546 -22.36 0.23 -24.61
C ARG A 546 -22.50 -0.77 -23.47
N ALA A 547 -21.68 -0.64 -22.42
CA ALA A 547 -21.80 -1.48 -21.22
C ALA A 547 -23.16 -1.29 -20.53
N GLY A 548 -23.65 -0.05 -20.44
CA GLY A 548 -24.98 0.27 -19.92
C GLY A 548 -26.12 -0.33 -20.75
N GLU A 549 -26.07 -0.22 -22.08
CA GLU A 549 -27.04 -0.82 -23.01
C GLU A 549 -27.07 -2.35 -22.89
N LEU A 550 -25.89 -2.99 -22.83
CA LEU A 550 -25.77 -4.43 -22.65
C LEU A 550 -26.35 -4.88 -21.30
N SER A 551 -26.04 -4.15 -20.22
CA SER A 551 -26.57 -4.43 -18.88
C SER A 551 -28.09 -4.33 -18.83
N ALA A 552 -28.68 -3.31 -19.45
CA ALA A 552 -30.13 -3.15 -19.55
C ALA A 552 -30.78 -4.30 -20.34
N LYS A 553 -30.18 -4.66 -21.49
CA LYS A 553 -30.67 -5.77 -22.32
C LYS A 553 -30.55 -7.12 -21.61
N ILE A 554 -29.45 -7.36 -20.89
CA ILE A 554 -29.27 -8.55 -20.04
C ILE A 554 -30.39 -8.66 -18.99
N ALA A 555 -30.73 -7.55 -18.33
CA ALA A 555 -31.81 -7.52 -17.35
C ALA A 555 -33.18 -7.83 -17.99
N GLU A 556 -33.46 -7.26 -19.17
CA GLU A 556 -34.66 -7.55 -19.95
C GLU A 556 -34.76 -9.03 -20.34
N VAL A 557 -33.69 -9.61 -20.87
CA VAL A 557 -33.63 -11.02 -21.28
C VAL A 557 -33.76 -11.94 -20.06
N LYS A 558 -33.15 -11.60 -18.92
CA LYS A 558 -33.34 -12.35 -17.65
C LYS A 558 -34.80 -12.34 -17.20
N LYS A 559 -35.51 -11.22 -17.34
CA LYS A 559 -36.95 -11.14 -17.05
C LYS A 559 -37.78 -12.01 -18.02
N LYS A 560 -37.53 -11.90 -19.33
CA LYS A 560 -38.14 -12.74 -20.38
C LYS A 560 -37.92 -14.23 -20.12
N SER A 561 -36.71 -14.60 -19.71
CA SER A 561 -36.34 -15.96 -19.32
C SER A 561 -37.16 -16.44 -18.11
N ALA A 562 -37.26 -15.64 -17.05
CA ALA A 562 -38.07 -15.98 -15.89
C ALA A 562 -39.56 -16.17 -16.22
N GLU A 563 -40.11 -15.36 -17.13
CA GLU A 563 -41.50 -15.50 -17.62
C GLU A 563 -41.70 -16.75 -18.48
N ALA A 564 -40.78 -17.01 -19.43
CA ALA A 564 -40.81 -18.21 -20.26
C ALA A 564 -40.71 -19.50 -19.44
N LEU A 565 -39.90 -19.50 -18.37
CA LEU A 565 -39.81 -20.65 -17.46
C LEU A 565 -41.13 -20.90 -16.73
N LYS A 566 -41.85 -19.84 -16.33
CA LYS A 566 -43.14 -19.98 -15.66
C LYS A 566 -44.17 -20.66 -16.57
N THR A 567 -44.24 -20.26 -17.83
CA THR A 567 -45.23 -20.75 -18.81
C THR A 567 -44.83 -22.03 -19.55
N PHE A 568 -43.58 -22.50 -19.40
CA PHE A 568 -43.10 -23.72 -20.03
C PHE A 568 -43.89 -24.96 -19.60
N ASP A 569 -44.40 -25.73 -20.58
CA ASP A 569 -45.08 -27.01 -20.38
C ASP A 569 -44.11 -28.18 -20.60
N PRO A 570 -43.67 -28.87 -19.52
CA PRO A 570 -42.72 -29.97 -19.64
C PRO A 570 -43.36 -31.29 -20.08
N ALA A 571 -44.68 -31.38 -20.24
CA ALA A 571 -45.38 -32.60 -20.63
C ALA A 571 -45.19 -32.98 -22.11
N ALA A 572 -44.92 -31.98 -22.95
CA ALA A 572 -44.75 -32.15 -24.40
C ALA A 572 -43.33 -32.59 -24.82
N VAL A 573 -42.37 -32.61 -23.88
CA VAL A 573 -40.95 -32.85 -24.16
C VAL A 573 -40.56 -34.28 -23.77
N LYS A 574 -39.86 -34.98 -24.66
CA LYS A 574 -39.27 -36.30 -24.37
C LYS A 574 -37.79 -36.17 -24.03
N PHE A 575 -37.31 -36.96 -23.07
CA PHE A 575 -35.92 -36.90 -22.62
C PHE A 575 -34.94 -37.22 -23.74
N GLU A 576 -35.28 -38.17 -24.60
CA GLU A 576 -34.46 -38.61 -25.73
C GLU A 576 -34.21 -37.48 -26.75
N GLU A 577 -35.10 -36.48 -26.82
CA GLU A 577 -34.99 -35.34 -27.75
C GLU A 577 -34.11 -34.21 -27.21
N ILE A 578 -33.84 -34.20 -25.91
CA ILE A 578 -33.15 -33.10 -25.20
C ILE A 578 -31.95 -33.58 -24.38
N LYS A 579 -31.63 -34.88 -24.44
CA LYS A 579 -30.51 -35.47 -23.72
C LYS A 579 -29.21 -34.86 -24.28
N PRO A 580 -28.37 -34.21 -23.45
CA PRO A 580 -27.07 -33.72 -23.89
C PRO A 580 -26.20 -34.89 -24.34
N GLU A 581 -25.39 -34.68 -25.38
CA GLU A 581 -24.41 -35.65 -25.82
C GLU A 581 -23.36 -35.82 -24.73
N ILE A 582 -23.30 -37.02 -24.16
CA ILE A 582 -22.35 -37.37 -23.10
C ILE A 582 -21.57 -38.55 -23.57
N PHE A 583 -20.26 -38.40 -23.47
CA PHE A 583 -19.36 -39.51 -23.64
C PHE A 583 -19.33 -40.30 -22.33
N ASP A 584 -19.99 -41.47 -22.33
CA ASP A 584 -20.00 -42.43 -21.22
C ASP A 584 -18.84 -43.42 -21.42
N HIS A 585 -17.89 -43.40 -20.48
CA HIS A 585 -16.64 -44.13 -20.61
C HIS A 585 -16.49 -45.29 -19.64
N GLY A 586 -17.46 -45.48 -18.74
CA GLY A 586 -17.36 -46.45 -17.66
C GLY A 586 -16.16 -46.16 -16.72
N ARG A 587 -15.96 -47.04 -15.74
CA ARG A 587 -14.81 -46.93 -14.82
C ARG A 587 -13.59 -47.60 -15.44
N LYS A 588 -12.81 -46.85 -16.24
CA LYS A 588 -11.55 -47.33 -16.85
C LYS A 588 -10.33 -46.97 -16.01
N ALA A 589 -9.28 -47.79 -16.12
CA ALA A 589 -8.01 -47.64 -15.39
C ALA A 589 -6.89 -46.96 -16.21
N GLU A 590 -7.21 -46.45 -17.41
CA GLU A 590 -6.28 -45.74 -18.30
C GLU A 590 -6.94 -44.45 -18.83
N PRO A 591 -6.15 -43.41 -19.19
CA PRO A 591 -6.68 -42.20 -19.80
C PRO A 591 -7.45 -42.54 -21.08
N SER A 592 -8.68 -42.04 -21.17
CA SER A 592 -9.51 -42.25 -22.36
C SER A 592 -9.28 -41.13 -23.36
N ASN A 593 -8.97 -41.49 -24.61
CA ASN A 593 -8.84 -40.57 -25.72
C ASN A 593 -10.20 -40.39 -26.42
N LEU A 594 -10.71 -39.16 -26.44
CA LEU A 594 -12.02 -38.78 -26.99
C LEU A 594 -11.91 -38.17 -28.39
N GLY A 595 -10.77 -38.36 -29.05
CA GLY A 595 -10.45 -37.79 -30.36
C GLY A 595 -10.02 -36.33 -30.26
N VAL A 596 -10.09 -35.62 -31.38
CA VAL A 596 -9.66 -34.21 -31.54
C VAL A 596 -10.80 -33.22 -31.29
N THR A 597 -11.64 -33.48 -30.29
CA THR A 597 -12.77 -32.62 -29.92
C THR A 597 -12.39 -31.69 -28.76
N GLY A 598 -13.14 -30.60 -28.58
CA GLY A 598 -12.85 -29.63 -27.51
C GLY A 598 -11.64 -28.74 -27.77
N ASP A 599 -11.25 -28.57 -29.04
CA ASP A 599 -10.28 -27.56 -29.45
C ASP A 599 -10.93 -26.17 -29.39
N PHE A 600 -10.59 -25.41 -28.35
CA PHE A 600 -11.16 -24.09 -28.07
C PHE A 600 -10.05 -23.06 -28.08
N GLY A 601 -10.33 -21.88 -28.63
CA GLY A 601 -9.45 -20.74 -28.59
C GLY A 601 -9.74 -19.76 -27.45
N LYS A 602 -8.88 -18.76 -27.35
CA LYS A 602 -8.95 -17.63 -26.42
C LYS A 602 -10.27 -16.87 -26.52
N GLY A 603 -10.76 -16.66 -27.75
CA GLY A 603 -11.99 -15.92 -28.01
C GLY A 603 -13.27 -16.77 -27.92
N ASP A 604 -13.15 -18.08 -27.75
CA ASP A 604 -14.28 -19.00 -27.85
C ASP A 604 -14.95 -19.17 -26.49
N PRO A 605 -16.24 -18.84 -26.33
CA PRO A 605 -16.99 -19.23 -25.14
C PRO A 605 -17.23 -20.74 -25.15
N PHE A 606 -16.85 -21.45 -24.08
CA PHE A 606 -17.05 -22.89 -24.01
C PHE A 606 -17.39 -23.37 -22.59
N SER A 607 -17.86 -24.61 -22.49
CA SER A 607 -18.23 -25.25 -21.23
C SER A 607 -17.73 -26.68 -21.19
N VAL A 608 -17.25 -27.11 -20.02
CA VAL A 608 -16.84 -28.49 -19.78
C VAL A 608 -17.46 -28.96 -18.46
N ALA A 609 -18.00 -30.17 -18.47
CA ALA A 609 -18.61 -30.78 -17.30
C ALA A 609 -18.30 -32.27 -17.25
N PHE A 610 -18.04 -32.78 -16.06
CA PHE A 610 -17.81 -34.21 -15.89
C PHE A 610 -18.08 -34.71 -14.47
N ARG A 611 -18.39 -36.01 -14.35
CA ARG A 611 -18.38 -36.70 -13.05
C ARG A 611 -17.03 -37.36 -12.82
N TYR A 612 -16.45 -37.08 -11.67
CA TYR A 612 -15.17 -37.63 -11.25
C TYR A 612 -15.31 -38.50 -10.00
N SER A 613 -14.33 -39.37 -9.79
CA SER A 613 -14.00 -40.02 -8.53
C SER A 613 -12.50 -39.93 -8.30
N LEU A 614 -12.09 -39.32 -7.20
CA LEU A 614 -10.68 -39.18 -6.83
C LEU A 614 -10.18 -40.46 -6.15
N PRO A 615 -8.88 -40.80 -6.31
CA PRO A 615 -8.24 -41.86 -5.53
C PRO A 615 -8.03 -41.42 -4.07
N GLN A 616 -7.60 -42.36 -3.22
CA GLN A 616 -7.38 -42.11 -1.78
C GLN A 616 -6.07 -41.35 -1.48
N ALA A 617 -5.16 -41.22 -2.45
CA ALA A 617 -3.94 -40.42 -2.29
C ALA A 617 -4.16 -38.95 -2.68
N ASP A 618 -3.48 -38.05 -1.97
CA ASP A 618 -3.47 -36.60 -2.24
C ASP A 618 -2.27 -36.26 -3.13
N THR A 619 -2.41 -36.51 -4.43
CA THR A 619 -1.37 -36.27 -5.45
C THR A 619 -1.95 -35.43 -6.59
N ARG A 620 -1.08 -34.78 -7.39
CA ARG A 620 -1.51 -34.05 -8.59
C ARG A 620 -2.09 -35.01 -9.63
N LEU A 621 -3.31 -34.75 -10.11
CA LEU A 621 -4.02 -35.60 -11.08
C LEU A 621 -4.61 -34.78 -12.22
N ILE A 622 -4.62 -35.34 -13.43
CA ILE A 622 -5.24 -34.73 -14.60
C ILE A 622 -6.63 -35.35 -14.82
N LEU A 623 -7.68 -34.55 -14.70
CA LEU A 623 -9.05 -35.01 -14.84
C LEU A 623 -9.50 -34.96 -16.30
N ALA A 624 -9.14 -33.87 -16.99
CA ALA A 624 -9.37 -33.70 -18.42
C ALA A 624 -8.25 -32.83 -18.99
N SER A 625 -7.80 -33.12 -20.21
CA SER A 625 -6.77 -32.33 -20.87
C SER A 625 -6.88 -32.42 -22.38
N HIS A 626 -6.83 -31.28 -23.06
CA HIS A 626 -6.65 -31.17 -24.49
C HIS A 626 -5.44 -30.24 -24.72
N VAL A 627 -4.25 -30.83 -24.77
CA VAL A 627 -2.97 -30.12 -24.81
C VAL A 627 -2.01 -30.79 -25.79
N ASP A 628 -1.11 -30.00 -26.40
CA ASP A 628 0.00 -30.51 -27.22
C ASP A 628 1.35 -30.38 -26.48
N PRO A 629 1.91 -31.49 -25.98
CA PRO A 629 3.21 -31.48 -25.29
C PRO A 629 4.37 -31.01 -26.17
N LYS A 630 4.25 -31.07 -27.51
CA LYS A 630 5.28 -30.55 -28.43
C LYS A 630 5.29 -29.02 -28.50
N GLN A 631 4.24 -28.39 -28.00
CA GLN A 631 4.05 -26.94 -27.95
C GLN A 631 3.95 -26.46 -26.49
N ASN A 632 4.76 -27.03 -25.60
CA ASN A 632 4.79 -26.66 -24.17
C ASN A 632 3.41 -26.76 -23.51
N ASP A 633 2.73 -27.90 -23.70
CA ASP A 633 1.37 -28.17 -23.17
C ASP A 633 0.32 -27.11 -23.53
N ARG A 634 0.50 -26.37 -24.65
CA ARG A 634 -0.51 -25.44 -25.17
C ARG A 634 -1.87 -26.12 -25.31
N GLY A 635 -2.93 -25.45 -24.90
CA GLY A 635 -4.30 -25.97 -24.89
C GLY A 635 -5.03 -25.68 -23.58
N TRP A 636 -5.80 -26.64 -23.04
CA TRP A 636 -6.43 -26.50 -21.73
C TRP A 636 -6.47 -27.82 -20.95
N ARG A 637 -6.47 -27.73 -19.61
CA ARG A 637 -6.62 -28.90 -18.72
C ARG A 637 -7.31 -28.57 -17.40
N VAL A 638 -7.85 -29.62 -16.77
CA VAL A 638 -8.39 -29.58 -15.42
C VAL A 638 -7.58 -30.51 -14.53
N VAL A 639 -7.03 -29.95 -13.47
CA VAL A 639 -6.11 -30.62 -12.56
C VAL A 639 -6.65 -30.59 -11.13
N TRP A 640 -6.44 -31.66 -10.39
CA TRP A 640 -6.61 -31.67 -8.94
C TRP A 640 -5.23 -31.68 -8.28
N GLU A 641 -4.95 -30.68 -7.47
CA GLU A 641 -3.67 -30.48 -6.78
C GLU A 641 -3.92 -29.75 -5.46
N ASN A 642 -3.23 -30.13 -4.39
CA ASN A 642 -3.38 -29.52 -3.06
C ASN A 642 -4.86 -29.47 -2.62
N GLN A 643 -5.60 -30.55 -2.89
CA GLN A 643 -7.03 -30.66 -2.64
C GLN A 643 -7.90 -29.62 -3.38
N SER A 644 -7.40 -28.95 -4.41
CA SER A 644 -8.10 -27.90 -5.16
C SER A 644 -8.37 -28.37 -6.59
N MET A 645 -9.55 -28.09 -7.13
CA MET A 645 -9.78 -28.21 -8.58
C MET A 645 -9.24 -26.96 -9.27
N LEU A 646 -8.45 -27.14 -10.31
CA LEU A 646 -7.74 -26.11 -11.06
C LEU A 646 -8.13 -26.23 -12.53
N VAL A 647 -8.61 -25.14 -13.12
CA VAL A 647 -8.79 -25.00 -14.57
C VAL A 647 -7.63 -24.18 -15.09
N GLU A 648 -6.91 -24.74 -16.07
CA GLU A 648 -5.72 -24.17 -16.69
C GLU A 648 -5.97 -24.00 -18.20
N LEU A 649 -5.94 -22.76 -18.71
CA LEU A 649 -5.94 -22.43 -20.14
C LEU A 649 -4.53 -21.97 -20.52
N ILE A 650 -3.82 -22.73 -21.35
CA ILE A 650 -2.36 -22.72 -21.47
C ILE A 650 -1.95 -22.19 -22.85
N GLU A 651 -1.29 -21.03 -22.88
CA GLU A 651 -0.61 -20.53 -24.07
C GLU A 651 0.79 -21.17 -24.21
N SER A 652 1.49 -21.34 -23.08
CA SER A 652 2.76 -22.08 -22.96
C SER A 652 3.07 -22.40 -21.48
N ASP A 653 3.40 -23.64 -21.17
CA ASP A 653 3.81 -24.14 -19.83
C ASP A 653 5.33 -24.43 -19.80
N PRO A 654 6.12 -23.89 -18.85
CA PRO A 654 5.73 -22.95 -17.78
C PRO A 654 5.59 -21.51 -18.27
N GLY A 655 4.72 -20.74 -17.61
CA GLY A 655 4.65 -19.29 -17.77
C GLY A 655 3.26 -18.76 -18.07
N LYS A 656 2.83 -18.82 -19.34
CA LYS A 656 1.65 -18.11 -19.85
C LYS A 656 0.41 -18.99 -19.84
N MET A 657 -0.39 -18.89 -18.78
CA MET A 657 -1.68 -19.60 -18.67
C MET A 657 -2.68 -18.84 -17.79
N LEU A 658 -3.98 -19.06 -18.00
CA LEU A 658 -5.04 -18.69 -17.07
C LEU A 658 -5.26 -19.82 -16.08
N LYS A 659 -5.15 -19.56 -14.77
CA LYS A 659 -5.39 -20.54 -13.71
C LYS A 659 -6.45 -20.03 -12.76
N ARG A 660 -7.54 -20.79 -12.67
CA ARG A 660 -8.63 -20.55 -11.71
C ARG A 660 -8.84 -21.80 -10.88
N GLY A 661 -8.99 -21.67 -9.57
CA GLY A 661 -9.31 -22.83 -8.75
C GLY A 661 -10.30 -22.58 -7.65
N SER A 662 -10.76 -23.66 -7.04
CA SER A 662 -11.75 -23.64 -5.98
C SER A 662 -11.19 -23.10 -4.67
N THR A 663 -11.99 -22.34 -3.91
CA THR A 663 -11.68 -22.06 -2.49
C THR A 663 -11.96 -23.27 -1.60
N ARG A 664 -12.96 -24.07 -1.98
CA ARG A 664 -13.29 -25.35 -1.34
C ARG A 664 -12.17 -26.37 -1.57
N ARG A 665 -11.83 -27.13 -0.52
CA ARG A 665 -10.98 -28.32 -0.61
C ARG A 665 -11.78 -29.58 -0.91
N PHE A 666 -11.28 -30.40 -1.82
CA PHE A 666 -11.81 -31.69 -2.27
C PHE A 666 -11.02 -32.82 -1.65
N LYS A 667 -11.70 -33.67 -0.87
CA LYS A 667 -11.07 -34.77 -0.14
C LYS A 667 -10.67 -35.91 -1.09
N PRO A 668 -9.55 -36.61 -0.83
CA PRO A 668 -9.27 -37.90 -1.46
C PRO A 668 -10.46 -38.86 -1.31
N GLY A 669 -10.69 -39.72 -2.31
CA GLY A 669 -11.81 -40.64 -2.36
C GLY A 669 -13.18 -40.01 -2.65
N SER A 670 -13.27 -38.68 -2.79
CA SER A 670 -14.54 -38.02 -3.08
C SER A 670 -14.97 -38.16 -4.54
N SER A 671 -16.29 -38.12 -4.77
CA SER A 671 -16.88 -38.12 -6.10
C SER A 671 -17.94 -37.01 -6.19
N ALA A 672 -17.97 -36.30 -7.31
CA ALA A 672 -18.98 -35.27 -7.57
C ALA A 672 -19.08 -34.99 -9.08
N HIS A 673 -20.00 -34.09 -9.43
CA HIS A 673 -20.04 -33.47 -10.75
C HIS A 673 -19.31 -32.12 -10.70
N PHE A 674 -18.20 -32.00 -11.42
CA PHE A 674 -17.49 -30.74 -11.58
C PHE A 674 -17.79 -30.17 -12.96
N ALA A 675 -17.89 -28.85 -13.05
CA ALA A 675 -17.97 -28.17 -14.33
C ALA A 675 -17.32 -26.81 -14.27
N PHE A 676 -16.93 -26.29 -15.42
CA PHE A 676 -16.58 -24.90 -15.57
C PHE A 676 -17.14 -24.33 -16.87
N THR A 677 -17.34 -23.02 -16.88
CA THR A 677 -17.58 -22.24 -18.09
C THR A 677 -16.43 -21.27 -18.28
N TYR A 678 -16.10 -21.04 -19.54
CA TYR A 678 -15.21 -19.96 -19.97
C TYR A 678 -15.98 -19.06 -20.92
N ASP A 679 -15.87 -17.75 -20.69
CA ASP A 679 -16.62 -16.79 -21.49
C ASP A 679 -15.92 -16.37 -22.77
N GLY A 680 -14.62 -16.65 -23.00
CA GLY A 680 -13.91 -16.13 -24.18
C GLY A 680 -13.23 -14.77 -23.95
N SER A 681 -13.21 -14.26 -22.71
CA SER A 681 -12.62 -12.94 -22.38
C SER A 681 -11.10 -12.87 -22.55
N GLY A 682 -10.43 -14.01 -22.60
CA GLY A 682 -8.97 -14.08 -22.49
C GLY A 682 -8.47 -13.90 -21.07
N THR A 683 -9.36 -13.89 -20.05
CA THR A 683 -8.99 -13.62 -18.64
C THR A 683 -9.43 -14.73 -17.69
N SER A 684 -8.77 -14.85 -16.53
CA SER A 684 -9.15 -15.89 -15.55
C SER A 684 -10.50 -15.59 -14.88
N ARG A 685 -10.94 -14.32 -14.89
CA ARG A 685 -12.27 -13.90 -14.43
C ARG A 685 -13.38 -14.46 -15.30
N GLY A 686 -13.06 -14.75 -16.56
CA GLY A 686 -13.95 -15.45 -17.49
C GLY A 686 -14.25 -16.90 -17.11
N ILE A 687 -13.48 -17.49 -16.17
CA ILE A 687 -13.65 -18.87 -15.72
C ILE A 687 -14.55 -18.93 -14.49
N LYS A 688 -15.73 -19.53 -14.64
CA LYS A 688 -16.65 -19.81 -13.53
C LYS A 688 -16.70 -21.30 -13.22
N LEU A 689 -16.56 -21.65 -11.94
CA LEU A 689 -16.52 -23.03 -11.48
C LEU A 689 -17.87 -23.45 -10.91
N TYR A 690 -18.21 -24.73 -11.05
CA TYR A 690 -19.45 -25.30 -10.55
C TYR A 690 -19.19 -26.65 -9.89
N LEU A 691 -19.95 -26.92 -8.82
CA LEU A 691 -19.98 -28.20 -8.15
C LEU A 691 -21.42 -28.66 -8.02
N ASN A 692 -21.73 -29.84 -8.56
CA ASN A 692 -23.08 -30.40 -8.66
C ASN A 692 -24.08 -29.42 -9.30
N GLY A 693 -23.62 -28.66 -10.30
CA GLY A 693 -24.42 -27.69 -11.04
C GLY A 693 -24.66 -26.36 -10.32
N LEU A 694 -24.13 -26.18 -9.11
CA LEU A 694 -24.21 -24.92 -8.38
C LEU A 694 -22.89 -24.13 -8.50
N PRO A 695 -22.93 -22.79 -8.59
CA PRO A 695 -21.72 -21.97 -8.58
C PRO A 695 -20.83 -22.29 -7.39
N LEU A 696 -19.55 -22.56 -7.66
CA LEU A 696 -18.53 -22.82 -6.65
C LEU A 696 -17.69 -21.57 -6.47
N ALA A 697 -17.55 -21.12 -5.22
CA ALA A 697 -16.62 -20.06 -4.87
C ALA A 697 -15.21 -20.44 -5.34
N ASN A 698 -14.57 -19.50 -6.02
CA ASN A 698 -13.28 -19.70 -6.63
C ASN A 698 -12.30 -18.65 -6.10
N ARG A 699 -11.03 -19.00 -6.10
CA ARG A 699 -9.92 -18.11 -5.80
C ARG A 699 -9.16 -17.85 -7.08
N PHE A 700 -8.63 -16.64 -7.15
CA PHE A 700 -7.60 -16.32 -8.12
C PHE A 700 -6.33 -17.10 -7.72
N ILE A 701 -5.78 -17.87 -8.64
CA ILE A 701 -4.58 -18.70 -8.40
C ILE A 701 -3.42 -18.23 -9.27
N ASN A 702 -3.70 -17.45 -10.31
CA ASN A 702 -2.64 -16.84 -11.08
C ASN A 702 -1.96 -15.73 -10.29
N GLU A 703 -0.69 -15.92 -9.99
CA GLU A 703 0.11 -14.85 -9.39
C GLU A 703 0.77 -13.95 -10.48
N TRP A 704 0.68 -14.30 -11.77
CA TRP A 704 1.51 -13.70 -12.85
C TRP A 704 0.79 -13.21 -14.12
N TYR A 705 -0.33 -13.81 -14.54
CA TYR A 705 -1.03 -13.42 -15.78
C TYR A 705 -2.56 -13.50 -15.60
N ASP A 706 -3.30 -12.38 -15.73
CA ASP A 706 -4.77 -12.43 -15.79
C ASP A 706 -5.31 -12.31 -17.22
N THR A 707 -4.41 -12.32 -18.22
CA THR A 707 -4.76 -12.23 -19.64
C THR A 707 -3.87 -13.15 -20.47
N LEU A 708 -4.45 -13.85 -21.44
CA LEU A 708 -3.69 -14.52 -22.50
C LEU A 708 -3.29 -13.51 -23.56
N GLU A 709 -2.08 -13.62 -24.11
CA GLU A 709 -1.61 -12.71 -25.18
C GLU A 709 -1.95 -13.29 -26.55
N SER A 710 -1.71 -14.59 -26.71
CA SER A 710 -1.96 -15.33 -27.94
C SER A 710 -3.15 -16.29 -27.80
N ASP A 711 -3.58 -16.83 -28.94
CA ASP A 711 -4.53 -17.94 -28.97
C ASP A 711 -3.88 -19.27 -28.52
N PHE A 712 -4.68 -20.27 -28.14
CA PHE A 712 -4.20 -21.58 -27.65
C PHE A 712 -4.80 -22.86 -28.28
N PRO A 713 -5.43 -22.85 -29.48
CA PRO A 713 -5.94 -24.08 -30.07
C PRO A 713 -4.81 -25.04 -30.47
N VAL A 714 -5.09 -26.34 -30.40
CA VAL A 714 -4.21 -27.47 -30.73
C VAL A 714 -5.00 -28.53 -31.51
N PRO A 715 -5.36 -28.28 -32.78
CA PRO A 715 -6.35 -29.05 -33.54
C PRO A 715 -6.00 -30.53 -33.75
N ASP A 716 -4.71 -30.88 -33.68
CA ASP A 716 -4.22 -32.25 -33.85
C ASP A 716 -4.04 -32.99 -32.51
N ALA A 717 -4.22 -32.32 -31.37
CA ALA A 717 -4.06 -32.91 -30.04
C ALA A 717 -5.32 -33.69 -29.62
N PRO A 718 -5.18 -34.83 -28.91
CA PRO A 718 -6.34 -35.55 -28.40
C PRO A 718 -6.88 -34.91 -27.12
N LEU A 719 -8.21 -34.94 -26.95
CA LEU A 719 -8.86 -34.75 -25.66
C LEU A 719 -8.74 -36.03 -24.84
N LEU A 720 -8.03 -35.96 -23.72
CA LEU A 720 -7.81 -37.05 -22.78
C LEU A 720 -8.60 -36.80 -21.49
N VAL A 721 -9.23 -37.85 -20.95
CA VAL A 721 -9.94 -37.82 -19.66
C VAL A 721 -9.46 -38.92 -18.73
N GLY A 722 -9.23 -38.59 -17.46
CA GLY A 722 -8.82 -39.54 -16.42
C GLY A 722 -7.37 -40.01 -16.50
N GLY A 723 -6.39 -39.12 -16.31
CA GLY A 723 -4.97 -39.44 -16.43
C GLY A 723 -4.10 -39.13 -15.20
N ALA A 724 -2.90 -39.73 -15.19
CA ALA A 724 -1.84 -39.42 -14.23
C ALA A 724 -0.95 -38.31 -14.78
N ASP A 725 -0.44 -37.46 -13.88
CA ASP A 725 0.71 -36.60 -14.20
C ASP A 725 1.98 -37.46 -14.33
N SER A 726 2.99 -36.93 -15.02
CA SER A 726 4.27 -37.57 -15.32
C SER A 726 5.01 -38.08 -14.07
N GLY A 727 4.65 -39.29 -13.62
CA GLY A 727 5.25 -39.98 -12.47
C GLY A 727 4.27 -40.60 -11.45
N GLY A 728 2.95 -40.43 -11.61
CA GLY A 728 1.95 -40.99 -10.69
C GLY A 728 1.46 -42.40 -11.06
N GLU A 729 1.38 -43.32 -10.10
CA GLU A 729 0.76 -44.66 -10.27
C GLU A 729 -0.78 -44.65 -10.13
N GLN A 730 -1.37 -43.58 -9.56
CA GLN A 730 -2.81 -43.47 -9.32
C GLN A 730 -3.48 -42.49 -10.29
N MET A 731 -4.72 -42.80 -10.71
CA MET A 731 -5.50 -42.00 -11.67
C MET A 731 -6.89 -41.66 -11.12
N PRO A 732 -7.48 -40.51 -11.49
CA PRO A 732 -8.88 -40.24 -11.21
C PRO A 732 -9.77 -41.04 -12.17
N THR A 733 -10.97 -41.41 -11.73
CA THR A 733 -11.99 -41.96 -12.64
C THR A 733 -12.89 -40.84 -13.14
N VAL A 734 -13.06 -40.71 -14.45
CA VAL A 734 -14.03 -39.81 -15.09
C VAL A 734 -15.01 -40.65 -15.90
N ILE A 735 -16.31 -40.54 -15.62
CA ILE A 735 -17.33 -41.49 -16.14
C ILE A 735 -18.26 -40.84 -17.16
N GLU A 736 -18.71 -39.61 -16.89
CA GLU A 736 -19.56 -38.83 -17.79
C GLU A 736 -18.76 -37.58 -18.16
N PHE A 737 -18.48 -37.38 -19.45
CA PHE A 737 -17.82 -36.18 -19.94
C PHE A 737 -18.70 -35.45 -20.96
N PHE A 738 -18.77 -34.12 -20.80
CA PHE A 738 -19.52 -33.20 -21.65
C PHE A 738 -18.65 -31.99 -21.98
N HIS A 739 -18.71 -31.55 -23.23
CA HIS A 739 -18.21 -30.24 -23.63
C HIS A 739 -19.20 -29.55 -24.58
N SER A 740 -19.13 -28.23 -24.64
CA SER A 740 -19.92 -27.42 -25.59
C SER A 740 -19.11 -26.21 -26.04
N ASP A 741 -19.28 -25.84 -27.31
CA ASP A 741 -18.84 -24.60 -27.98
C ASP A 741 -19.66 -23.36 -27.56
N ARG A 742 -20.45 -23.49 -26.48
CA ARG A 742 -21.18 -22.39 -25.85
C ARG A 742 -20.78 -22.29 -24.40
N ARG A 743 -20.78 -21.05 -23.89
CA ARG A 743 -20.86 -20.78 -22.46
C ARG A 743 -22.28 -21.07 -21.97
N LEU A 744 -22.47 -22.15 -21.22
CA LEU A 744 -23.75 -22.48 -20.60
C LEU A 744 -24.05 -21.49 -19.47
N THR A 745 -25.32 -21.15 -19.31
CA THR A 745 -25.82 -20.29 -18.22
C THR A 745 -25.92 -21.05 -16.89
N ASP A 746 -26.05 -20.34 -15.76
CA ASP A 746 -26.23 -20.97 -14.44
C ASP A 746 -27.41 -21.97 -14.39
N PRO A 747 -28.58 -21.69 -14.98
CA PRO A 747 -29.66 -22.67 -15.07
C PRO A 747 -29.32 -23.92 -15.90
N GLU A 748 -28.64 -23.76 -17.05
CA GLU A 748 -28.19 -24.88 -17.88
C GLU A 748 -27.16 -25.75 -17.12
N MET A 749 -26.23 -25.12 -16.40
CA MET A 749 -25.25 -25.82 -15.57
C MET A 749 -25.89 -26.56 -14.38
N LYS A 750 -26.89 -25.96 -13.74
CA LYS A 750 -27.67 -26.63 -12.70
C LYS A 750 -28.39 -27.86 -13.25
N ALA A 751 -29.07 -27.72 -14.39
CA ALA A 751 -29.74 -28.82 -15.05
C ALA A 751 -28.77 -29.96 -15.41
N LEU A 752 -27.58 -29.63 -15.92
CA LEU A 752 -26.54 -30.61 -16.25
C LEU A 752 -26.03 -31.36 -15.01
N GLY A 753 -25.80 -30.66 -13.90
CA GLY A 753 -25.40 -31.28 -12.63
C GLY A 753 -26.41 -32.30 -12.10
N GLU A 754 -27.70 -32.05 -12.33
CA GLU A 754 -28.83 -32.91 -11.94
C GLU A 754 -29.14 -34.05 -12.93
N LEU A 755 -28.41 -34.17 -14.05
CA LEU A 755 -28.75 -35.10 -15.14
C LEU A 755 -28.96 -36.56 -14.70
N TYR A 756 -28.14 -37.06 -13.78
CA TYR A 756 -28.30 -38.41 -13.22
C TYR A 756 -29.66 -38.59 -12.49
N VAL A 757 -30.13 -37.55 -11.80
CA VAL A 757 -31.45 -37.53 -11.16
C VAL A 757 -32.54 -37.44 -12.22
N VAL A 758 -32.38 -36.54 -13.19
CA VAL A 758 -33.35 -36.30 -14.26
C VAL A 758 -33.56 -37.53 -15.14
N THR A 759 -32.50 -38.28 -15.46
CA THR A 759 -32.60 -39.53 -16.23
C THR A 759 -33.52 -40.55 -15.53
N ARG A 760 -33.45 -40.64 -14.20
CA ARG A 760 -34.33 -41.51 -13.40
C ARG A 760 -35.76 -40.97 -13.32
N ILE A 761 -35.93 -39.65 -13.28
CA ILE A 761 -37.26 -39.01 -13.33
C ILE A 761 -37.92 -39.25 -14.69
N ALA A 762 -37.16 -39.14 -15.78
CA ALA A 762 -37.63 -39.35 -17.14
C ALA A 762 -38.16 -40.79 -17.36
N ALA A 763 -37.49 -41.79 -16.77
CA ALA A 763 -37.91 -43.20 -16.82
C ALA A 763 -39.21 -43.50 -16.04
N LYS A 764 -39.66 -42.59 -15.15
CA LYS A 764 -40.94 -42.73 -14.43
C LYS A 764 -42.11 -42.20 -15.27
N ASP A 765 -43.25 -42.88 -15.14
CA ASP A 765 -44.55 -42.42 -15.62
C ASP A 765 -44.82 -40.97 -15.13
N PRO A 766 -45.08 -40.00 -16.02
CA PRO A 766 -45.31 -38.60 -15.67
C PRO A 766 -46.37 -38.39 -14.57
N GLY A 767 -47.41 -39.22 -14.53
CA GLY A 767 -48.47 -39.16 -13.52
C GLY A 767 -48.01 -39.56 -12.10
N LYS A 768 -46.90 -40.29 -11.99
CA LYS A 768 -46.34 -40.82 -10.74
C LYS A 768 -45.15 -40.01 -10.19
N ARG A 769 -44.77 -38.92 -10.86
CA ARG A 769 -43.70 -38.02 -10.40
C ARG A 769 -44.18 -37.15 -9.24
N SER A 770 -43.39 -37.06 -8.18
CA SER A 770 -43.61 -36.13 -7.06
C SER A 770 -43.54 -34.67 -7.51
N ALA A 771 -44.01 -33.73 -6.68
CA ALA A 771 -43.94 -32.30 -6.99
C ALA A 771 -42.51 -31.82 -7.23
N LYS A 772 -41.55 -32.30 -6.42
CA LYS A 772 -40.11 -32.01 -6.58
C LYS A 772 -39.58 -32.53 -7.92
N GLU A 773 -39.91 -33.77 -8.28
CA GLU A 773 -39.48 -34.38 -9.55
C GLU A 773 -40.10 -33.68 -10.77
N LYS A 774 -41.34 -33.22 -10.67
CA LYS A 774 -41.98 -32.38 -11.70
C LYS A 774 -41.23 -31.07 -11.88
N GLY A 775 -40.82 -30.42 -10.79
CA GLY A 775 -40.00 -29.20 -10.83
C GLY A 775 -38.62 -29.42 -11.45
N GLN A 776 -37.92 -30.48 -11.05
CA GLN A 776 -36.60 -30.82 -11.60
C GLN A 776 -36.67 -31.18 -13.09
N TRP A 777 -37.68 -31.99 -13.49
CA TRP A 777 -37.95 -32.27 -14.89
C TRP A 777 -38.26 -30.99 -15.68
N LYS A 778 -39.09 -30.10 -15.12
CA LYS A 778 -39.43 -28.83 -15.76
C LYS A 778 -38.21 -27.95 -16.02
N ASN A 779 -37.36 -27.75 -15.01
CA ASN A 779 -36.16 -26.91 -15.16
C ASN A 779 -35.18 -27.49 -16.17
N PHE A 780 -34.95 -28.81 -16.12
CA PHE A 780 -34.10 -29.49 -17.09
C PHE A 780 -34.66 -29.42 -18.51
N ALA A 781 -35.94 -29.79 -18.67
CA ALA A 781 -36.60 -29.78 -19.96
C ALA A 781 -36.65 -28.37 -20.55
N ALA A 782 -36.89 -27.33 -19.74
CA ALA A 782 -36.87 -25.96 -20.22
C ALA A 782 -35.48 -25.55 -20.72
N ALA A 783 -34.42 -25.89 -19.97
CA ALA A 783 -33.05 -25.50 -20.31
C ALA A 783 -32.54 -26.14 -21.63
N PHE A 784 -32.98 -27.36 -21.95
CA PHE A 784 -32.48 -28.10 -23.12
C PHE A 784 -33.50 -28.29 -24.26
N ALA A 785 -34.81 -28.10 -24.04
CA ALA A 785 -35.80 -28.16 -25.12
C ALA A 785 -35.80 -26.89 -25.98
N PRO A 786 -35.97 -26.98 -27.31
CA PRO A 786 -36.24 -25.80 -28.13
C PRO A 786 -37.49 -25.06 -27.64
N GLY A 787 -37.40 -23.73 -27.51
CA GLY A 787 -38.52 -22.89 -27.10
C GLY A 787 -38.10 -21.61 -26.37
N PRO A 788 -39.06 -20.76 -25.98
CA PRO A 788 -38.79 -19.39 -25.55
C PRO A 788 -37.82 -19.25 -24.37
N TYR A 789 -37.79 -20.23 -23.47
CA TYR A 789 -36.86 -20.23 -22.34
C TYR A 789 -35.43 -20.48 -22.80
N ARG A 790 -35.19 -21.57 -23.54
CA ARG A 790 -33.87 -21.87 -24.11
C ARG A 790 -33.40 -20.75 -25.04
N ASP A 791 -34.29 -20.22 -25.89
CA ASP A 791 -33.99 -19.10 -26.79
C ASP A 791 -33.51 -17.87 -25.99
N SER A 792 -34.15 -17.57 -24.85
CA SER A 792 -33.72 -16.47 -23.98
C SER A 792 -32.37 -16.71 -23.30
N LEU A 793 -32.02 -17.94 -22.94
CA LEU A 793 -30.69 -18.28 -22.40
C LEU A 793 -29.62 -18.22 -23.50
N MET A 794 -29.96 -18.63 -24.73
CA MET A 794 -29.10 -18.48 -25.90
C MET A 794 -28.86 -17.02 -26.27
N GLU A 795 -29.86 -16.15 -26.07
CA GLU A 795 -29.74 -14.69 -26.22
C GLU A 795 -28.90 -14.06 -25.09
N LEU A 796 -28.99 -14.58 -23.87
CA LEU A 796 -28.29 -14.04 -22.69
C LEU A 796 -26.77 -14.24 -22.75
N ALA A 797 -26.31 -15.43 -23.13
CA ALA A 797 -24.89 -15.79 -23.13
C ALA A 797 -23.97 -14.83 -23.93
N PRO A 798 -24.26 -14.48 -25.20
CA PRO A 798 -23.41 -13.55 -25.96
C PRO A 798 -23.43 -12.12 -25.42
N LEU A 799 -24.56 -11.68 -24.81
CA LEU A 799 -24.63 -10.35 -24.18
C LEU A 799 -23.76 -10.28 -22.92
N GLU A 800 -23.83 -11.31 -22.07
CA GLU A 800 -22.98 -11.40 -20.88
C GLU A 800 -21.50 -11.52 -21.27
N HIS A 801 -21.18 -12.24 -22.34
CA HIS A 801 -19.82 -12.30 -22.89
C HIS A 801 -19.35 -10.93 -23.37
N GLU A 802 -20.15 -10.23 -24.19
CA GLU A 802 -19.78 -8.92 -24.70
C GLU A 802 -19.56 -7.92 -23.56
N LEU A 803 -20.44 -7.93 -22.55
CA LEU A 803 -20.27 -7.10 -21.36
C LEU A 803 -19.00 -7.47 -20.59
N ALA A 804 -18.76 -8.76 -20.34
CA ALA A 804 -17.57 -9.23 -19.63
C ALA A 804 -16.27 -8.86 -20.35
N LYS A 805 -16.25 -8.95 -21.69
CA LYS A 805 -15.12 -8.53 -22.53
C LYS A 805 -14.85 -7.03 -22.42
N ILE A 806 -15.89 -6.20 -22.42
CA ILE A 806 -15.75 -4.75 -22.23
C ILE A 806 -15.25 -4.46 -20.81
N GLU A 807 -15.85 -5.09 -19.80
CA GLU A 807 -15.50 -4.89 -18.39
C GLU A 807 -14.12 -5.41 -18.01
N SER A 808 -13.61 -6.46 -18.66
CA SER A 808 -12.27 -7.01 -18.40
C SER A 808 -11.14 -6.10 -18.90
N GLN A 809 -11.46 -5.16 -19.79
CA GLN A 809 -10.50 -4.19 -20.34
C GLN A 809 -10.45 -2.89 -19.53
N VAL A 810 -11.34 -2.74 -18.54
CA VAL A 810 -11.58 -1.49 -17.85
C VAL A 810 -11.23 -1.66 -16.37
N PRO A 811 -10.31 -0.85 -15.84
CA PRO A 811 -9.92 -0.96 -14.44
C PRO A 811 -11.07 -0.55 -13.53
N VAL A 812 -11.07 -1.16 -12.34
CA VAL A 812 -11.89 -0.74 -11.21
C VAL A 812 -11.01 0.14 -10.31
N THR A 813 -11.60 1.09 -9.59
CA THR A 813 -10.84 1.84 -8.59
C THR A 813 -11.67 2.13 -7.35
N LEU A 814 -10.98 2.23 -6.23
CA LEU A 814 -11.54 2.64 -4.96
C LEU A 814 -11.93 4.13 -5.02
N VAL A 815 -13.15 4.45 -4.57
CA VAL A 815 -13.66 5.83 -4.46
C VAL A 815 -14.26 6.06 -3.08
N MET A 816 -14.68 7.28 -2.78
CA MET A 816 -15.50 7.59 -1.63
C MET A 816 -16.97 7.72 -2.04
N HIS A 817 -17.87 7.42 -1.10
CA HIS A 817 -19.31 7.65 -1.27
C HIS A 817 -19.94 7.84 0.11
N GLU A 818 -20.57 9.00 0.33
CA GLU A 818 -21.29 9.28 1.57
C GLU A 818 -22.63 8.56 1.66
N LYS A 819 -23.11 8.33 2.89
CA LYS A 819 -24.47 7.85 3.09
C LYS A 819 -25.46 9.02 2.93
N PRO A 820 -26.73 8.76 2.56
CA PRO A 820 -27.73 9.82 2.42
C PRO A 820 -28.12 10.49 3.74
N GLU A 821 -27.85 9.85 4.89
CA GLU A 821 -28.09 10.43 6.21
C GLU A 821 -27.13 11.58 6.52
N SER A 822 -27.57 12.49 7.40
CA SER A 822 -26.71 13.58 7.88
C SER A 822 -25.51 13.03 8.64
N ALA A 823 -24.33 13.57 8.34
CA ALA A 823 -23.09 13.25 9.01
C ALA A 823 -23.19 13.55 10.52
N LYS A 824 -22.68 12.63 11.35
CA LYS A 824 -22.63 12.75 12.81
C LYS A 824 -21.57 11.82 13.39
N ALA A 825 -21.15 12.10 14.62
CA ALA A 825 -20.21 11.29 15.38
C ALA A 825 -20.50 11.39 16.88
N HIS A 826 -19.84 10.55 17.67
CA HIS A 826 -19.77 10.72 19.11
C HIS A 826 -18.34 11.07 19.49
N ILE A 827 -18.18 11.94 20.49
CA ILE A 827 -16.90 12.06 21.19
C ILE A 827 -16.62 10.71 21.87
N LEU A 828 -15.38 10.23 21.82
CA LEU A 828 -15.00 8.97 22.47
C LEU A 828 -14.14 9.24 23.70
N ASP A 829 -14.42 8.56 24.81
CA ASP A 829 -13.60 8.67 26.01
C ASP A 829 -12.20 8.11 25.72
N ARG A 830 -11.19 8.99 25.72
CA ARG A 830 -9.79 8.67 25.37
C ARG A 830 -9.63 7.95 24.03
N GLY A 831 -10.52 8.24 23.07
CA GLY A 831 -10.48 7.61 21.75
C GLY A 831 -11.04 6.19 21.68
N GLU A 832 -11.55 5.62 22.78
CA GLU A 832 -12.05 4.24 22.83
C GLU A 832 -13.41 4.09 22.15
N TYR A 833 -13.48 3.30 21.07
CA TYR A 833 -14.65 3.25 20.17
C TYR A 833 -15.95 2.79 20.83
N GLU A 834 -15.87 2.00 21.90
CA GLU A 834 -17.05 1.52 22.66
C GLU A 834 -17.56 2.56 23.66
N GLN A 835 -16.73 3.54 24.06
CA GLN A 835 -17.05 4.50 25.11
C GLN A 835 -17.47 5.84 24.50
N LYS A 836 -18.73 5.89 24.08
CA LYS A 836 -19.34 7.07 23.45
C LYS A 836 -19.79 8.08 24.51
N LEU A 837 -19.39 9.33 24.34
CA LEU A 837 -19.84 10.51 25.08
C LEU A 837 -20.88 11.27 24.21
N ASP A 838 -20.87 12.60 24.28
CA ASP A 838 -21.78 13.47 23.55
C ASP A 838 -21.77 13.21 22.04
N GLU A 839 -22.96 13.23 21.43
CA GLU A 839 -23.09 13.30 19.96
C GLU A 839 -22.66 14.69 19.47
N VAL A 840 -21.96 14.73 18.34
CA VAL A 840 -21.56 15.94 17.63
C VAL A 840 -21.92 15.85 16.16
N THR A 841 -22.25 17.00 15.58
CA THR A 841 -22.43 17.20 14.14
C THR A 841 -21.18 17.82 13.54
N PRO A 842 -21.02 17.81 12.20
CA PRO A 842 -19.92 18.49 11.54
C PRO A 842 -19.81 19.96 11.96
N GLY A 843 -18.59 20.40 12.20
CA GLY A 843 -18.26 21.73 12.73
C GLY A 843 -16.80 22.07 12.45
N LEU A 844 -16.46 23.35 12.58
CA LEU A 844 -15.16 23.92 12.23
C LEU A 844 -14.46 24.41 13.52
N PRO A 845 -13.11 24.35 13.61
CA PRO A 845 -12.41 24.87 14.77
C PRO A 845 -12.59 26.38 14.94
N GLU A 846 -12.90 26.84 16.16
CA GLU A 846 -13.31 28.21 16.48
C GLU A 846 -12.19 29.24 16.30
N PHE A 847 -10.94 28.83 16.45
CA PHE A 847 -9.77 29.69 16.24
C PHE A 847 -9.48 29.98 14.75
N LEU A 848 -10.14 29.28 13.84
CA LEU A 848 -10.08 29.54 12.41
C LEU A 848 -11.34 30.29 11.96
N PRO A 849 -11.34 30.93 10.76
CA PRO A 849 -12.46 31.74 10.32
C PRO A 849 -13.80 30.99 10.38
N ASP A 850 -14.71 31.51 11.20
CA ASP A 850 -16.08 31.01 11.28
C ASP A 850 -16.84 31.38 10.01
N LEU A 851 -17.00 30.39 9.14
CA LEU A 851 -17.80 30.46 7.92
C LEU A 851 -19.02 29.53 8.02
N THR A 852 -19.45 29.21 9.25
CA THR A 852 -20.62 28.37 9.51
C THR A 852 -21.86 28.96 8.83
N GLY A 853 -22.67 28.08 8.23
CA GLY A 853 -23.86 28.47 7.45
C GLY A 853 -23.58 28.96 6.02
N LYS A 854 -22.32 29.21 5.62
CA LYS A 854 -21.97 29.45 4.20
C LYS A 854 -21.84 28.16 3.39
N PHE A 855 -21.58 27.04 4.07
CA PHE A 855 -21.32 25.76 3.46
C PHE A 855 -22.18 24.66 4.09
N GLU A 856 -22.54 23.67 3.28
CA GLU A 856 -23.25 22.48 3.75
C GLU A 856 -22.38 21.68 4.74
N PRO A 857 -22.96 21.07 5.79
CA PRO A 857 -22.23 20.29 6.78
C PRO A 857 -21.86 18.88 6.25
N ASN A 858 -21.13 18.82 5.13
CA ASN A 858 -20.62 17.60 4.50
C ASN A 858 -19.18 17.80 3.98
N ARG A 859 -18.54 16.75 3.45
CA ARG A 859 -17.14 16.87 2.96
C ARG A 859 -16.95 17.96 1.90
N LEU A 860 -17.97 18.24 1.08
CA LEU A 860 -17.89 19.30 0.07
C LEU A 860 -17.82 20.69 0.71
N GLY A 861 -18.58 20.92 1.78
CA GLY A 861 -18.51 22.16 2.54
C GLY A 861 -17.17 22.33 3.24
N LEU A 862 -16.65 21.28 3.88
CA LEU A 862 -15.32 21.28 4.48
C LEU A 862 -14.23 21.61 3.45
N ALA A 863 -14.28 20.98 2.26
CA ALA A 863 -13.30 21.20 1.21
C ALA A 863 -13.33 22.65 0.68
N LYS A 864 -14.52 23.24 0.54
CA LYS A 864 -14.68 24.65 0.16
C LYS A 864 -14.19 25.62 1.23
N TRP A 865 -14.37 25.28 2.51
CA TRP A 865 -13.85 26.07 3.62
C TRP A 865 -12.31 26.08 3.64
N LEU A 866 -11.66 24.93 3.47
CA LEU A 866 -10.20 24.82 3.45
C LEU A 866 -9.55 25.72 2.40
N VAL A 867 -10.19 25.90 1.25
CA VAL A 867 -9.64 26.70 0.12
C VAL A 867 -10.28 28.08 0.01
N HIS A 868 -11.05 28.50 1.03
CA HIS A 868 -11.60 29.84 1.06
C HIS A 868 -10.47 30.88 1.16
N PRO A 869 -10.52 32.02 0.44
CA PRO A 869 -9.45 33.03 0.45
C PRO A 869 -9.12 33.63 1.82
N ASP A 870 -10.07 33.58 2.77
CA ASP A 870 -9.85 34.04 4.15
C ASP A 870 -9.24 32.96 5.05
N HIS A 871 -9.15 31.70 4.60
CA HIS A 871 -8.55 30.62 5.37
C HIS A 871 -7.01 30.79 5.41
N PRO A 872 -6.40 30.95 6.61
CA PRO A 872 -5.03 31.46 6.73
C PRO A 872 -3.93 30.40 6.47
N LEU A 873 -4.26 29.11 6.59
CA LEU A 873 -3.25 28.04 6.60
C LEU A 873 -3.02 27.42 5.21
N THR A 874 -4.06 26.99 4.50
CA THR A 874 -3.94 26.21 3.25
C THR A 874 -2.96 26.78 2.23
N ALA A 875 -3.02 28.08 1.94
CA ALA A 875 -2.10 28.70 1.00
C ALA A 875 -0.66 28.71 1.52
N ARG A 876 -0.44 29.08 2.80
CA ARG A 876 0.89 29.09 3.44
C ARG A 876 1.51 27.71 3.50
N VAL A 877 0.74 26.72 3.94
CA VAL A 877 1.17 25.32 4.07
C VAL A 877 1.54 24.75 2.70
N THR A 878 0.70 24.99 1.68
CA THR A 878 0.95 24.51 0.32
C THR A 878 2.21 25.16 -0.28
N VAL A 879 2.32 26.49 -0.19
CA VAL A 879 3.51 27.22 -0.65
C VAL A 879 4.77 26.75 0.05
N ASN A 880 4.72 26.56 1.38
CA ASN A 880 5.86 26.12 2.17
C ASN A 880 6.39 24.76 1.72
N ARG A 881 5.49 23.83 1.35
CA ARG A 881 5.89 22.52 0.82
C ARG A 881 6.49 22.62 -0.57
N MET A 882 5.86 23.38 -1.46
CA MET A 882 6.43 23.59 -2.81
C MET A 882 7.78 24.32 -2.74
N TRP A 883 7.96 25.22 -1.77
CA TRP A 883 9.26 25.80 -1.44
C TRP A 883 10.25 24.73 -0.98
N GLN A 884 9.87 23.88 -0.02
CA GLN A 884 10.70 22.77 0.47
C GLN A 884 11.16 21.84 -0.66
N GLU A 885 10.31 21.58 -1.65
CA GLU A 885 10.66 20.75 -2.81
C GLU A 885 11.80 21.35 -3.64
N LEU A 886 11.85 22.69 -3.79
CA LEU A 886 12.92 23.38 -4.53
C LEU A 886 14.15 23.70 -3.68
N PHE A 887 13.95 24.11 -2.42
CA PHE A 887 15.01 24.63 -1.57
C PHE A 887 15.56 23.60 -0.57
N GLY A 888 14.90 22.45 -0.42
CA GLY A 888 15.29 21.36 0.47
C GLY A 888 14.63 21.44 1.84
N THR A 889 14.45 22.66 2.35
CA THR A 889 13.83 22.99 3.64
C THR A 889 12.74 24.04 3.42
N GLY A 890 11.54 23.82 3.98
CA GLY A 890 10.45 24.81 3.93
C GLY A 890 10.79 26.09 4.68
N LEU A 891 10.20 27.23 4.32
CA LEU A 891 10.33 28.48 5.11
C LEU A 891 9.98 28.24 6.59
N VAL A 892 8.92 27.46 6.83
CA VAL A 892 8.63 26.75 8.08
C VAL A 892 9.21 25.34 7.96
N LYS A 893 10.19 25.00 8.81
CA LYS A 893 10.92 23.72 8.74
C LYS A 893 10.04 22.53 9.13
N THR A 894 9.13 22.73 10.08
CA THR A 894 8.11 21.78 10.52
C THR A 894 6.92 21.84 9.58
N ALA A 895 7.05 21.30 8.37
CA ALA A 895 6.01 21.38 7.33
C ALA A 895 4.69 20.65 7.72
N GLU A 896 4.75 19.83 8.76
CA GLU A 896 3.67 19.12 9.44
C GLU A 896 2.99 19.93 10.55
N ASP A 897 3.64 20.98 11.07
CA ASP A 897 3.21 21.75 12.24
C ASP A 897 3.52 23.25 12.09
N PHE A 898 2.46 24.03 11.84
CA PHE A 898 2.38 25.48 11.80
C PHE A 898 1.78 26.05 13.09
N GLY A 899 1.43 25.18 14.03
CA GLY A 899 0.86 25.52 15.32
C GLY A 899 1.92 26.00 16.31
N LEU A 900 1.63 25.85 17.60
CA LEU A 900 2.42 26.43 18.69
C LEU A 900 3.71 25.67 19.01
N GLN A 901 3.88 24.46 18.49
CA GLN A 901 5.14 23.70 18.57
C GLN A 901 5.93 23.73 17.26
N GLY A 902 5.35 24.29 16.20
CA GLY A 902 6.02 24.51 14.93
C GLY A 902 7.14 25.53 15.01
N GLU A 903 8.14 25.40 14.14
CA GLU A 903 9.17 26.43 13.98
C GLU A 903 8.56 27.69 13.34
N SER A 904 8.95 28.88 13.82
CA SER A 904 8.58 30.13 13.14
C SER A 904 9.16 30.17 11.72
N PRO A 905 8.47 30.81 10.76
CA PRO A 905 8.99 30.93 9.41
C PRO A 905 10.31 31.72 9.40
N SER A 906 11.30 31.23 8.67
CA SER A 906 12.58 31.95 8.45
C SER A 906 12.39 33.30 7.77
N HIS A 907 11.38 33.40 6.89
CA HIS A 907 11.02 34.62 6.17
C HIS A 907 9.49 34.80 6.18
N PRO A 908 8.89 35.34 7.26
CA PRO A 908 7.44 35.45 7.41
C PRO A 908 6.81 36.28 6.30
N GLU A 909 7.40 37.42 5.95
CA GLU A 909 6.88 38.29 4.89
C GLU A 909 6.90 37.60 3.53
N LEU A 910 7.95 36.82 3.23
CA LEU A 910 8.02 36.06 1.99
C LEU A 910 6.96 34.95 1.92
N LEU A 911 6.72 34.25 3.02
CA LEU A 911 5.69 33.22 3.10
C LEU A 911 4.30 33.81 2.84
N ASP A 912 3.97 34.93 3.49
CA ASP A 912 2.69 35.62 3.31
C ASP A 912 2.53 36.16 1.88
N TRP A 913 3.58 36.77 1.33
CA TRP A 913 3.57 37.25 -0.05
C TRP A 913 3.30 36.11 -1.04
N LEU A 914 4.03 34.99 -0.92
CA LEU A 914 3.84 33.83 -1.80
C LEU A 914 2.44 33.22 -1.64
N ALA A 915 1.92 33.11 -0.41
CA ALA A 915 0.58 32.59 -0.14
C ALA A 915 -0.50 33.46 -0.79
N ILE A 916 -0.40 34.78 -0.66
CA ILE A 916 -1.33 35.73 -1.28
C ILE A 916 -1.23 35.66 -2.80
N GLN A 917 -0.03 35.63 -3.37
CA GLN A 917 0.16 35.51 -4.81
C GLN A 917 -0.41 34.20 -5.35
N PHE A 918 -0.28 33.10 -4.60
CA PHE A 918 -0.83 31.81 -5.00
C PHE A 918 -2.36 31.85 -5.08
N VAL A 919 -3.05 32.39 -4.07
CA VAL A 919 -4.52 32.57 -4.11
C VAL A 919 -4.93 33.53 -5.23
N GLN A 920 -4.27 34.69 -5.35
CA GLN A 920 -4.59 35.71 -6.37
C GLN A 920 -4.36 35.23 -7.80
N SER A 921 -3.44 34.28 -8.00
CA SER A 921 -3.22 33.66 -9.31
C SER A 921 -4.35 32.72 -9.76
N GLY A 922 -5.34 32.47 -8.88
CA GLY A 922 -6.32 31.41 -9.08
C GLY A 922 -5.75 30.04 -8.76
N TRP A 923 -4.89 29.95 -7.73
CA TRP A 923 -4.27 28.71 -7.27
C TRP A 923 -3.41 28.01 -8.35
N ASP A 924 -2.69 28.80 -9.15
CA ASP A 924 -1.86 28.33 -10.26
C ASP A 924 -0.52 27.76 -9.75
N VAL A 925 -0.41 26.43 -9.77
CA VAL A 925 0.75 25.69 -9.26
C VAL A 925 1.98 25.91 -10.14
N LYS A 926 1.86 25.81 -11.47
CA LYS A 926 3.00 26.00 -12.38
C LYS A 926 3.54 27.43 -12.30
N ARG A 927 2.67 28.43 -12.15
CA ARG A 927 3.07 29.83 -11.95
C ARG A 927 3.83 30.02 -10.63
N LEU A 928 3.40 29.38 -9.55
CA LEU A 928 4.12 29.43 -8.26
C LEU A 928 5.54 28.86 -8.38
N TYR A 929 5.71 27.68 -9.00
CA TYR A 929 7.04 27.11 -9.29
C TYR A 929 7.88 28.06 -10.14
N LYS A 930 7.31 28.59 -11.22
CA LYS A 930 7.98 29.53 -12.12
C LYS A 930 8.44 30.79 -11.37
N THR A 931 7.60 31.35 -10.50
CA THR A 931 7.92 32.50 -9.64
C THR A 931 9.13 32.23 -8.76
N MET A 932 9.16 31.08 -8.07
CA MET A 932 10.29 30.73 -7.22
C MET A 932 11.57 30.50 -8.05
N MET A 933 11.47 29.80 -9.17
CA MET A 933 12.63 29.41 -9.98
C MET A 933 13.24 30.56 -10.78
N LEU A 934 12.45 31.57 -11.18
CA LEU A 934 12.94 32.78 -11.86
C LEU A 934 13.73 33.71 -10.94
N SER A 935 13.55 33.60 -9.63
CA SER A 935 14.23 34.43 -8.64
C SER A 935 15.76 34.30 -8.73
N LYS A 936 16.45 35.40 -8.45
CA LYS A 936 17.91 35.36 -8.24
C LYS A 936 18.26 34.43 -7.09
N THR A 937 17.43 34.42 -6.04
CA THR A 937 17.57 33.57 -4.85
C THR A 937 17.73 32.09 -5.22
N TYR A 938 16.86 31.55 -6.06
CA TYR A 938 16.94 30.17 -6.55
C TYR A 938 18.14 29.96 -7.50
N ARG A 939 18.46 30.96 -8.34
CA ARG A 939 19.51 30.88 -9.36
C ARG A 939 20.93 31.06 -8.81
N GLN A 940 21.10 31.36 -7.53
CA GLN A 940 22.41 31.49 -6.89
C GLN A 940 23.28 30.23 -7.05
N SER A 941 24.59 30.43 -7.08
CA SER A 941 25.59 29.37 -6.92
C SER A 941 25.44 28.73 -5.55
N SER A 942 25.63 27.41 -5.48
CA SER A 942 25.65 26.66 -4.22
C SER A 942 27.05 26.52 -3.63
N ALA A 943 28.06 27.13 -4.25
CA ALA A 943 29.39 27.20 -3.68
C ALA A 943 29.34 27.92 -2.32
N VAL A 944 30.04 27.39 -1.34
CA VAL A 944 29.95 27.86 0.05
C VAL A 944 31.33 28.01 0.67
N SER A 945 31.53 29.07 1.46
CA SER A 945 32.71 29.25 2.28
C SER A 945 32.54 28.55 3.64
N PRO A 946 33.62 28.09 4.31
CA PRO A 946 33.52 27.51 5.65
C PRO A 946 32.82 28.44 6.66
N GLU A 947 33.00 29.75 6.53
CA GLU A 947 32.33 30.74 7.37
C GLU A 947 30.81 30.75 7.14
N LEU A 948 30.36 30.72 5.89
CA LEU A 948 28.92 30.69 5.59
C LEU A 948 28.28 29.36 6.02
N VAL A 949 29.00 28.23 5.96
CA VAL A 949 28.52 26.95 6.53
C VAL A 949 28.34 27.06 8.05
N LYS A 950 29.27 27.72 8.75
CA LYS A 950 29.18 27.88 10.21
C LYS A 950 28.01 28.79 10.62
N ARG A 951 27.76 29.85 9.86
CA ARG A 951 26.69 30.82 10.14
C ARG A 951 25.31 30.31 9.73
N ASP A 952 25.23 29.63 8.59
CA ASP A 952 23.99 29.12 8.01
C ASP A 952 24.21 27.72 7.41
N PRO A 953 24.29 26.69 8.25
CA PRO A 953 24.56 25.32 7.81
C PRO A 953 23.42 24.77 6.95
N GLU A 954 22.18 25.13 7.26
CA GLU A 954 20.96 24.64 6.60
C GLU A 954 20.49 25.52 5.43
N ASN A 955 21.23 26.58 5.10
CA ASN A 955 20.86 27.57 4.07
C ASN A 955 19.50 28.25 4.34
N ARG A 956 19.17 28.51 5.60
CA ARG A 956 17.92 29.13 6.06
C ARG A 956 17.85 30.61 5.71
N LEU A 957 19.00 31.30 5.63
CA LEU A 957 19.09 32.73 5.26
C LEU A 957 19.14 32.94 3.74
N LEU A 958 19.27 31.86 2.97
CA LEU A 958 19.22 31.88 1.49
C LEU A 958 20.34 32.71 0.85
N ALA A 959 21.52 32.78 1.47
CA ALA A 959 22.70 33.46 0.93
C ALA A 959 23.41 32.65 -0.19
N ARG A 960 22.97 31.42 -0.45
CA ARG A 960 23.49 30.54 -1.52
C ARG A 960 22.36 29.72 -2.14
N GLY A 961 22.59 29.20 -3.34
CA GLY A 961 21.60 28.38 -4.05
C GLY A 961 21.39 27.01 -3.40
N PRO A 962 20.22 26.37 -3.61
CA PRO A 962 19.88 25.11 -2.96
C PRO A 962 20.76 23.94 -3.42
N ARG A 963 21.17 23.09 -2.46
CA ARG A 963 21.98 21.90 -2.70
C ARG A 963 21.66 20.81 -1.68
N PHE A 964 21.08 19.70 -2.14
CA PHE A 964 20.77 18.53 -1.32
C PHE A 964 20.69 17.28 -2.19
N ARG A 965 20.77 16.11 -1.54
CA ARG A 965 20.68 14.78 -2.17
C ARG A 965 19.32 14.62 -2.86
N LEU A 966 19.33 14.10 -4.09
CA LEU A 966 18.14 13.71 -4.85
C LEU A 966 17.39 12.60 -4.13
N ASP A 967 16.07 12.60 -4.19
CA ASP A 967 15.25 11.56 -3.56
C ASP A 967 15.42 10.20 -4.29
N ALA A 968 15.09 9.10 -3.61
CA ALA A 968 15.33 7.73 -4.08
C ALA A 968 14.86 7.46 -5.53
N GLU A 969 13.64 7.90 -5.83
CA GLU A 969 13.00 7.74 -7.14
C GLU A 969 13.78 8.49 -8.24
N VAL A 970 14.29 9.68 -7.93
CA VAL A 970 15.05 10.51 -8.87
C VAL A 970 16.43 9.91 -9.13
N ILE A 971 17.07 9.32 -8.12
CA ILE A 971 18.36 8.62 -8.28
C ILE A 971 18.21 7.44 -9.24
N ARG A 972 17.18 6.60 -9.05
CA ARG A 972 16.89 5.47 -9.94
C ARG A 972 16.52 5.93 -11.35
N ASP A 973 15.60 6.88 -11.46
CA ASP A 973 15.13 7.39 -12.76
C ASP A 973 16.25 8.08 -13.54
N GLN A 974 17.16 8.81 -12.87
CA GLN A 974 18.34 9.39 -13.49
C GLN A 974 19.27 8.31 -14.06
N ALA A 975 19.50 7.22 -13.33
CA ALA A 975 20.34 6.12 -13.82
C ALA A 975 19.74 5.50 -15.10
N LEU A 976 18.43 5.23 -15.10
CA LEU A 976 17.72 4.71 -16.27
C LEU A 976 17.73 5.69 -17.45
N ALA A 977 17.54 6.98 -17.22
CA ALA A 977 17.54 8.00 -18.27
C ALA A 977 18.94 8.17 -18.88
N ALA A 978 19.97 8.29 -18.03
CA ALA A 978 21.35 8.44 -18.47
C ALA A 978 21.82 7.20 -19.26
N SER A 979 21.43 5.99 -18.85
CA SER A 979 21.79 4.77 -19.57
C SER A 979 20.95 4.50 -20.82
N GLY A 980 19.93 5.32 -21.11
CA GLY A 980 19.00 5.10 -22.22
C GLY A 980 18.06 3.91 -22.04
N LEU A 981 17.89 3.42 -20.80
CA LEU A 981 16.98 2.33 -20.47
C LEU A 981 15.55 2.80 -20.22
N LEU A 982 15.37 4.05 -19.77
CA LEU A 982 14.08 4.55 -19.30
C LEU A 982 12.96 4.39 -20.34
N TYR A 983 11.88 3.71 -19.94
CA TYR A 983 10.65 3.57 -20.70
C TYR A 983 9.64 4.63 -20.25
N ASP A 984 9.25 5.52 -21.16
CA ASP A 984 8.50 6.76 -20.90
C ASP A 984 6.98 6.59 -20.89
N LYS A 985 6.47 5.34 -20.89
CA LYS A 985 5.03 5.09 -20.82
C LYS A 985 4.44 5.54 -19.49
N MET A 986 3.54 6.52 -19.59
CA MET A 986 2.75 7.03 -18.47
C MET A 986 1.54 6.16 -18.15
N GLY A 987 1.20 6.10 -16.87
CA GLY A 987 -0.04 5.51 -16.35
C GLY A 987 -0.16 3.98 -16.41
N GLY A 988 -1.28 3.43 -15.96
CA GLY A 988 -1.52 1.99 -15.89
C GLY A 988 -1.01 1.34 -14.59
N PRO A 989 -1.19 0.04 -14.39
CA PRO A 989 -0.88 -0.62 -13.12
C PRO A 989 0.61 -0.52 -12.73
N GLY A 990 0.86 -0.68 -11.43
CA GLY A 990 2.22 -0.73 -10.89
C GLY A 990 3.00 -1.96 -11.41
N VAL A 991 4.31 -1.81 -11.58
CA VAL A 991 5.24 -2.86 -12.05
C VAL A 991 6.27 -3.22 -10.99
N ARG A 992 6.74 -4.45 -10.98
CA ARG A 992 7.68 -5.00 -10.00
C ARG A 992 9.08 -5.16 -10.62
N PRO A 993 9.91 -4.11 -10.67
CA PRO A 993 11.28 -4.23 -11.14
C PRO A 993 12.11 -5.07 -10.15
N TYR A 994 13.36 -5.36 -10.50
CA TYR A 994 14.25 -6.17 -9.66
C TYR A 994 14.25 -5.75 -8.18
N GLN A 995 14.15 -6.75 -7.29
CA GLN A 995 14.56 -6.67 -5.90
C GLN A 995 15.14 -8.02 -5.45
N PRO A 996 15.91 -8.08 -4.35
CA PRO A 996 16.42 -9.34 -3.82
C PRO A 996 15.30 -10.32 -3.44
N ALA A 997 15.54 -11.61 -3.71
CA ALA A 997 14.59 -12.67 -3.40
C ALA A 997 14.37 -12.86 -1.89
N GLY A 998 13.18 -13.35 -1.51
CA GLY A 998 12.88 -13.76 -0.13
C GLY A 998 12.41 -12.65 0.81
N ILE A 999 12.56 -11.36 0.46
CA ILE A 999 12.18 -10.24 1.33
C ILE A 999 10.70 -10.27 1.71
N TRP A 1000 9.82 -10.37 0.72
CA TRP A 1000 8.37 -10.42 0.97
C TRP A 1000 7.95 -11.70 1.71
N LYS A 1001 8.65 -12.82 1.47
CA LYS A 1001 8.36 -14.11 2.12
C LYS A 1001 8.65 -14.07 3.62
N THR A 1002 9.66 -13.30 4.04
CA THR A 1002 10.04 -13.13 5.45
C THR A 1002 8.99 -12.35 6.25
N VAL A 1003 8.32 -11.38 5.62
CA VAL A 1003 7.32 -10.54 6.29
C VAL A 1003 5.88 -10.97 6.02
N GLY A 1004 5.63 -11.73 4.94
CA GLY A 1004 4.30 -12.07 4.48
C GLY A 1004 3.70 -13.27 5.19
N TYR A 1005 2.44 -13.15 5.62
CA TYR A 1005 1.65 -14.24 6.16
C TYR A 1005 1.25 -15.26 5.09
N THR A 1006 1.01 -16.52 5.49
CA THR A 1006 0.75 -17.66 4.58
C THR A 1006 -0.46 -17.50 3.66
N ASN A 1007 -1.37 -16.56 3.96
CA ASN A 1007 -2.59 -16.31 3.16
C ASN A 1007 -2.51 -14.98 2.38
N SER A 1008 -1.37 -14.29 2.37
CA SER A 1008 -1.18 -13.05 1.61
C SER A 1008 -0.93 -13.35 0.13
N ASN A 1009 -1.67 -12.68 -0.76
CA ASN A 1009 -1.47 -12.75 -2.22
C ASN A 1009 -0.25 -11.93 -2.69
N THR A 1010 0.39 -11.19 -1.79
CA THR A 1010 1.69 -10.51 -2.01
C THR A 1010 2.80 -11.14 -1.17
N GLN A 1011 2.63 -12.37 -0.66
CA GLN A 1011 3.64 -13.03 0.18
C GLN A 1011 4.94 -13.29 -0.59
N THR A 1012 4.85 -13.70 -1.85
CA THR A 1012 6.02 -14.00 -2.66
C THR A 1012 6.21 -12.88 -3.67
N PHE A 1013 7.41 -12.30 -3.70
CA PHE A 1013 7.78 -11.34 -4.73
C PHE A 1013 8.14 -12.08 -6.00
N PHE A 1014 7.63 -11.62 -7.13
CA PHE A 1014 8.20 -11.99 -8.40
C PHE A 1014 8.28 -10.78 -9.31
N MET A 1015 9.31 -10.81 -10.13
CA MET A 1015 9.73 -9.71 -10.96
C MET A 1015 8.89 -9.72 -12.24
N ASP A 1016 8.41 -8.54 -12.63
CA ASP A 1016 7.81 -8.34 -13.94
C ASP A 1016 8.95 -8.14 -14.96
N TYR A 1017 8.90 -8.83 -16.10
CA TYR A 1017 9.98 -8.84 -17.10
C TYR A 1017 9.67 -7.93 -18.29
N GLY A 1018 10.73 -7.42 -18.92
CA GLY A 1018 10.68 -6.68 -20.19
C GLY A 1018 10.76 -5.17 -20.03
N GLU A 1019 10.95 -4.46 -21.14
CA GLU A 1019 11.16 -3.00 -21.15
C GLU A 1019 10.02 -2.23 -20.47
N SER A 1020 8.79 -2.70 -20.65
CA SER A 1020 7.59 -2.10 -20.07
C SER A 1020 7.42 -2.34 -18.57
N ALA A 1021 8.25 -3.19 -17.94
CA ALA A 1021 8.15 -3.52 -16.53
C ALA A 1021 9.39 -3.09 -15.74
N GLU A 1022 10.58 -3.35 -16.26
CA GLU A 1022 11.83 -3.13 -15.53
C GLU A 1022 12.29 -1.66 -15.59
N HIS A 1023 12.00 -0.97 -16.69
CA HIS A 1023 12.57 0.35 -16.97
C HIS A 1023 11.59 1.52 -16.87
N ARG A 1024 10.40 1.30 -16.30
CA ARG A 1024 9.46 2.39 -16.02
C ARG A 1024 10.02 3.33 -14.96
N ARG A 1025 9.57 4.59 -15.02
CA ARG A 1025 9.78 5.55 -13.93
C ARG A 1025 9.32 4.98 -12.59
N THR A 1026 10.03 5.35 -11.54
CA THR A 1026 9.86 4.77 -10.21
C THR A 1026 8.47 5.06 -9.62
N ILE A 1027 7.79 6.13 -10.04
CA ILE A 1027 6.39 6.39 -9.63
C ILE A 1027 5.41 5.26 -10.05
N TYR A 1028 5.78 4.45 -11.04
CA TYR A 1028 4.98 3.31 -11.49
C TYR A 1028 5.45 1.98 -10.88
N THR A 1029 6.40 1.97 -9.95
CA THR A 1029 6.79 0.73 -9.29
C THR A 1029 5.78 0.37 -8.21
N PHE A 1030 5.53 -0.92 -8.06
CA PHE A 1030 4.60 -1.48 -7.08
C PHE A 1030 5.06 -1.17 -5.65
N TRP A 1031 4.22 -0.45 -4.89
CA TRP A 1031 4.48 -0.04 -3.52
C TRP A 1031 3.78 -0.97 -2.52
N LYS A 1032 4.54 -1.96 -2.01
CA LYS A 1032 4.12 -2.78 -0.88
C LYS A 1032 4.42 -2.05 0.43
N ARG A 1033 3.40 -1.82 1.26
CA ARG A 1033 3.50 -0.98 2.47
C ARG A 1033 4.38 -1.60 3.54
N THR A 1034 4.18 -2.89 3.80
CA THR A 1034 4.90 -3.63 4.86
C THR A 1034 6.33 -4.04 4.48
N ALA A 1035 6.68 -3.95 3.19
CA ALA A 1035 8.01 -4.28 2.69
C ALA A 1035 8.35 -3.43 1.45
N PRO A 1036 8.70 -2.14 1.63
CA PRO A 1036 9.13 -1.28 0.54
C PRO A 1036 10.39 -1.84 -0.12
N ALA A 1037 10.61 -1.47 -1.39
CA ALA A 1037 11.79 -1.90 -2.13
C ALA A 1037 13.08 -1.46 -1.38
N PRO A 1038 14.05 -2.37 -1.14
CA PRO A 1038 15.20 -2.08 -0.27
C PRO A 1038 16.05 -0.89 -0.70
N ASN A 1039 16.28 -0.74 -2.01
CA ASN A 1039 17.04 0.39 -2.54
C ASN A 1039 16.31 1.71 -2.29
N LEU A 1040 14.98 1.77 -2.45
CA LEU A 1040 14.19 2.96 -2.14
C LEU A 1040 14.23 3.28 -0.65
N ALA A 1041 14.09 2.27 0.21
CA ALA A 1041 14.17 2.43 1.66
C ALA A 1041 15.54 2.96 2.14
N ILE A 1042 16.65 2.43 1.59
CA ILE A 1042 18.01 2.89 1.90
C ILE A 1042 18.23 4.37 1.51
N PHE A 1043 17.50 4.86 0.50
CA PHE A 1043 17.50 6.25 0.08
C PHE A 1043 16.35 7.07 0.68
N ASP A 1044 15.83 6.66 1.84
CA ASP A 1044 14.85 7.37 2.67
C ASP A 1044 13.46 7.54 2.01
N ALA A 1045 13.05 6.63 1.11
CA ALA A 1045 11.69 6.65 0.56
C ALA A 1045 10.65 6.25 1.63
N PRO A 1046 9.52 6.96 1.77
CA PRO A 1046 8.47 6.59 2.72
C PRO A 1046 7.83 5.23 2.40
N ASN A 1047 7.49 4.46 3.44
CA ASN A 1047 6.75 3.18 3.29
C ASN A 1047 5.26 3.38 2.94
N ARG A 1048 4.76 4.62 3.07
CA ARG A 1048 3.39 5.10 2.79
C ARG A 1048 2.34 4.70 3.81
N GLU A 1049 2.68 4.08 4.93
CA GLU A 1049 1.71 3.72 5.98
C GLU A 1049 1.12 4.97 6.66
N ASP A 1050 1.93 6.02 6.81
CA ASP A 1050 1.56 7.29 7.42
C ASP A 1050 1.67 8.47 6.46
N CYS A 1051 0.97 9.56 6.78
CA CYS A 1051 1.06 10.82 6.04
C CYS A 1051 2.48 11.39 6.15
N VAL A 1052 3.18 11.56 5.02
CA VAL A 1052 4.51 12.17 5.00
C VAL A 1052 4.49 13.45 4.16
N VAL A 1053 4.67 14.59 4.82
CA VAL A 1053 4.75 15.93 4.19
C VAL A 1053 6.16 16.52 4.20
N ARG A 1054 7.09 15.86 4.90
CA ARG A 1054 8.53 16.16 4.91
C ARG A 1054 9.30 14.85 4.88
N ARG A 1055 10.09 14.64 3.82
CA ARG A 1055 10.97 13.48 3.71
C ARG A 1055 12.24 13.68 4.53
N GLU A 1056 12.65 12.63 5.22
CA GLU A 1056 13.99 12.59 5.81
C GLU A 1056 15.04 12.45 4.71
N ARG A 1057 16.25 12.98 4.97
CA ARG A 1057 17.39 12.83 4.07
C ARG A 1057 18.63 12.50 4.87
N THR A 1058 19.09 11.27 4.72
CA THR A 1058 20.34 10.78 5.29
C THR A 1058 21.38 10.60 4.19
N ASN A 1059 22.66 10.66 4.58
CA ASN A 1059 23.81 10.33 3.74
C ASN A 1059 24.61 9.23 4.44
N THR A 1060 24.45 7.98 4.01
CA THR A 1060 25.08 6.83 4.66
C THR A 1060 26.03 6.08 3.72
N PRO A 1061 27.07 5.40 4.24
CA PRO A 1061 27.94 4.57 3.39
C PRO A 1061 27.19 3.46 2.64
N LEU A 1062 26.07 2.96 3.19
CA LEU A 1062 25.23 1.94 2.57
C LEU A 1062 24.63 2.42 1.24
N GLN A 1063 24.25 3.70 1.14
CA GLN A 1063 23.72 4.28 -0.09
C GLN A 1063 24.74 4.23 -1.24
N ALA A 1064 26.02 4.51 -0.95
CA ALA A 1064 27.09 4.36 -1.94
C ALA A 1064 27.29 2.90 -2.37
N LEU A 1065 27.14 1.94 -1.44
CA LEU A 1065 27.22 0.51 -1.75
C LEU A 1065 26.04 0.04 -2.61
N VAL A 1066 24.83 0.58 -2.42
CA VAL A 1066 23.68 0.29 -3.29
C VAL A 1066 23.98 0.69 -4.73
N LEU A 1067 24.51 1.91 -4.97
CA LEU A 1067 24.81 2.38 -6.32
C LEU A 1067 25.90 1.55 -7.02
N MET A 1068 26.83 0.97 -6.25
CA MET A 1068 27.91 0.14 -6.80
C MET A 1068 27.50 -1.32 -7.03
N ASN A 1069 26.52 -1.85 -6.30
CA ASN A 1069 26.29 -3.30 -6.23
C ASN A 1069 24.86 -3.74 -6.56
N ASP A 1070 23.85 -2.87 -6.44
CA ASP A 1070 22.48 -3.25 -6.78
C ASP A 1070 22.39 -3.53 -8.29
N PRO A 1071 21.82 -4.69 -8.71
CA PRO A 1071 21.75 -5.07 -10.11
C PRO A 1071 21.14 -4.04 -11.05
N GLN A 1072 20.22 -3.19 -10.58
CA GLN A 1072 19.63 -2.14 -11.40
C GLN A 1072 20.65 -1.06 -11.77
N PHE A 1073 21.49 -0.63 -10.81
CA PHE A 1073 22.53 0.38 -11.05
C PHE A 1073 23.73 -0.18 -11.81
N VAL A 1074 24.11 -1.44 -11.54
CA VAL A 1074 25.16 -2.13 -12.30
C VAL A 1074 24.74 -2.27 -13.76
N ARG A 1075 23.49 -2.67 -14.03
CA ARG A 1075 22.95 -2.73 -15.39
C ARG A 1075 22.94 -1.35 -16.05
N ALA A 1076 22.44 -0.32 -15.38
CA ALA A 1076 22.46 1.04 -15.92
C ALA A 1076 23.89 1.50 -16.27
N SER A 1077 24.88 1.14 -15.45
CA SER A 1077 26.30 1.41 -15.72
C SER A 1077 26.81 0.71 -16.99
N ARG A 1078 26.43 -0.56 -17.22
CA ARG A 1078 26.78 -1.31 -18.44
C ARG A 1078 26.21 -0.66 -19.69
N TYR A 1079 24.92 -0.32 -19.67
CA TYR A 1079 24.25 0.30 -20.81
C TYR A 1079 24.78 1.72 -21.08
N LEU A 1080 25.09 2.48 -20.03
CA LEU A 1080 25.72 3.79 -20.18
C LEU A 1080 27.12 3.67 -20.81
N ALA A 1081 27.92 2.69 -20.39
CA ALA A 1081 29.22 2.41 -20.98
C ALA A 1081 29.11 1.99 -22.46
N LEU A 1082 28.16 1.12 -22.78
CA LEU A 1082 27.85 0.71 -24.15
C LEU A 1082 27.49 1.90 -25.04
N ARG A 1083 26.62 2.79 -24.55
CA ARG A 1083 26.28 4.03 -25.25
C ARG A 1083 27.52 4.88 -25.51
N ALA A 1084 28.38 5.07 -24.50
CA ALA A 1084 29.60 5.84 -24.69
C ALA A 1084 30.50 5.23 -25.78
N LEU A 1085 30.67 3.91 -25.80
CA LEU A 1085 31.47 3.20 -26.80
C LEU A 1085 30.91 3.33 -28.23
N ILE A 1086 29.58 3.28 -28.37
CA ILE A 1086 28.90 3.38 -29.67
C ILE A 1086 28.86 4.82 -30.19
N GLU A 1087 28.53 5.77 -29.31
CA GLU A 1087 28.26 7.16 -29.70
C GLU A 1087 29.54 8.00 -29.85
N LYS A 1088 30.68 7.54 -29.34
CA LYS A 1088 31.94 8.30 -29.29
C LYS A 1088 33.18 7.46 -29.67
N ASP A 1089 34.00 8.03 -30.53
CA ASP A 1089 35.13 7.33 -31.17
C ASP A 1089 36.37 7.15 -30.29
N ASN A 1090 36.58 8.02 -29.28
CA ASN A 1090 37.80 8.03 -28.48
C ASN A 1090 37.52 8.24 -26.98
N ALA A 1091 38.52 7.91 -26.15
CA ALA A 1091 38.39 7.94 -24.70
C ALA A 1091 38.03 9.31 -24.12
N ASP A 1092 38.65 10.40 -24.60
CA ASP A 1092 38.32 11.75 -24.14
C ASP A 1092 36.85 12.11 -24.44
N ALA A 1093 36.40 11.85 -25.67
CA ALA A 1093 35.02 12.11 -26.07
C ALA A 1093 34.00 11.23 -25.31
N ARG A 1094 34.38 10.01 -24.94
CA ARG A 1094 33.58 9.11 -24.08
C ARG A 1094 33.46 9.65 -22.66
N LEU A 1095 34.56 10.15 -22.08
CA LEU A 1095 34.54 10.77 -20.74
C LEU A 1095 33.68 12.03 -20.72
N ASP A 1096 33.79 12.88 -21.74
CA ASP A 1096 32.95 14.08 -21.87
C ASP A 1096 31.48 13.71 -22.01
N PHE A 1097 31.15 12.70 -22.82
CA PHE A 1097 29.78 12.20 -22.94
C PHE A 1097 29.24 11.70 -21.60
N LEU A 1098 29.97 10.85 -20.88
CA LEU A 1098 29.57 10.33 -19.58
C LEU A 1098 29.34 11.46 -18.58
N SER A 1099 30.24 12.44 -18.53
CA SER A 1099 30.09 13.62 -17.68
C SER A 1099 28.90 14.47 -18.09
N LEU A 1100 28.67 14.67 -19.38
CA LEU A 1100 27.56 15.50 -19.88
C LEU A 1100 26.20 14.89 -19.49
N VAL A 1101 26.00 13.58 -19.68
CA VAL A 1101 24.72 12.92 -19.38
C VAL A 1101 24.47 12.76 -17.87
N LEU A 1102 25.53 12.61 -17.07
CA LEU A 1102 25.40 12.44 -15.61
C LEU A 1102 25.42 13.75 -14.84
N ARG A 1103 26.19 14.76 -15.29
CA ARG A 1103 26.48 16.01 -14.56
C ARG A 1103 26.06 17.27 -15.31
N GLY A 1104 25.57 17.15 -16.55
CA GLY A 1104 25.15 18.31 -17.35
C GLY A 1104 26.30 19.16 -17.90
N ARG A 1105 27.56 18.71 -17.76
CA ARG A 1105 28.75 19.42 -18.22
C ARG A 1105 29.89 18.48 -18.60
N GLU A 1106 30.81 18.97 -19.42
CA GLU A 1106 32.06 18.28 -19.76
C GLU A 1106 33.03 18.22 -18.58
N MET A 1107 34.01 17.31 -18.67
CA MET A 1107 35.06 17.18 -17.67
C MET A 1107 36.17 18.21 -17.92
N ASP A 1108 36.72 18.78 -16.85
CA ASP A 1108 37.94 19.56 -16.97
C ASP A 1108 39.19 18.66 -17.17
N ALA A 1109 40.33 19.28 -17.50
CA ALA A 1109 41.56 18.54 -17.80
C ALA A 1109 42.09 17.70 -16.60
N ASN A 1110 41.87 18.16 -15.37
CA ASN A 1110 42.30 17.43 -14.17
C ASN A 1110 41.35 16.27 -13.88
N GLU A 1111 40.04 16.50 -13.99
CA GLU A 1111 39.01 15.46 -13.89
C GLU A 1111 39.28 14.34 -14.90
N LYS A 1112 39.51 14.68 -16.17
CA LYS A 1112 39.85 13.71 -17.22
C LYS A 1112 41.08 12.89 -16.87
N LYS A 1113 42.16 13.53 -16.40
CA LYS A 1113 43.37 12.84 -16.00
C LYS A 1113 43.13 11.82 -14.89
N ILE A 1114 42.31 12.18 -13.89
CA ILE A 1114 41.98 11.28 -12.76
C ILE A 1114 41.17 10.08 -13.24
N VAL A 1115 40.15 10.32 -14.08
CA VAL A 1115 39.28 9.23 -14.56
C VAL A 1115 40.00 8.35 -15.58
N MET A 1116 40.87 8.92 -16.42
CA MET A 1116 41.71 8.14 -17.34
C MET A 1116 42.65 7.19 -16.58
N ASN A 1117 43.25 7.64 -15.47
CA ASN A 1117 44.03 6.75 -14.61
C ASN A 1117 43.18 5.60 -14.02
N SER A 1118 41.91 5.85 -13.72
CA SER A 1118 40.99 4.81 -13.25
C SER A 1118 40.67 3.82 -14.37
N LEU A 1119 40.43 4.32 -15.59
CA LEU A 1119 40.23 3.49 -16.78
C LEU A 1119 41.44 2.58 -17.04
N ASP A 1120 42.66 3.11 -16.99
CA ASP A 1120 43.90 2.33 -17.15
C ASP A 1120 44.00 1.21 -16.09
N GLN A 1121 43.63 1.50 -14.84
CA GLN A 1121 43.61 0.50 -13.77
C GLN A 1121 42.59 -0.61 -14.04
N PHE A 1122 41.37 -0.26 -14.47
CA PHE A 1122 40.35 -1.25 -14.82
C PHE A 1122 40.75 -2.09 -16.04
N GLN A 1123 41.32 -1.47 -17.07
CA GLN A 1123 41.82 -2.18 -18.26
C GLN A 1123 42.93 -3.18 -17.91
N ASN A 1124 43.86 -2.79 -17.04
CA ASN A 1124 44.91 -3.69 -16.56
C ASN A 1124 44.32 -4.85 -15.72
N ALA A 1125 43.39 -4.54 -14.80
CA ALA A 1125 42.76 -5.55 -13.95
C ALA A 1125 41.97 -6.58 -14.78
N PHE A 1126 41.08 -6.12 -15.68
CA PHE A 1126 40.29 -6.99 -16.54
C PHE A 1126 41.10 -7.66 -17.63
N GLY A 1127 42.15 -7.03 -18.15
CA GLY A 1127 43.10 -7.65 -19.06
C GLY A 1127 43.88 -8.80 -18.42
N SER A 1128 44.17 -8.70 -17.12
CA SER A 1128 44.80 -9.78 -16.34
C SER A 1128 43.82 -10.89 -15.92
N ASN A 1129 42.51 -10.59 -15.92
CA ASN A 1129 41.46 -11.52 -15.52
C ASN A 1129 40.19 -11.33 -16.38
N GLU A 1130 40.23 -11.82 -17.61
CA GLU A 1130 39.10 -11.70 -18.55
C GLU A 1130 37.83 -12.40 -18.03
N ALA A 1131 37.96 -13.41 -17.17
CA ALA A 1131 36.81 -14.06 -16.54
C ALA A 1131 36.03 -13.10 -15.62
N ALA A 1132 36.73 -12.24 -14.87
CA ALA A 1132 36.08 -11.19 -14.09
C ALA A 1132 35.36 -10.17 -14.98
N ALA A 1133 35.93 -9.84 -16.15
CA ALA A 1133 35.30 -8.96 -17.12
C ALA A 1133 33.99 -9.56 -17.67
N LYS A 1134 34.03 -10.86 -18.03
CA LYS A 1134 32.84 -11.59 -18.46
C LYS A 1134 31.77 -11.61 -17.38
N ASN A 1135 32.14 -11.95 -16.14
CA ASN A 1135 31.20 -11.99 -15.01
C ASN A 1135 30.55 -10.63 -14.74
N LEU A 1136 31.33 -9.53 -14.78
CA LEU A 1136 30.78 -8.18 -14.64
C LEU A 1136 29.77 -7.85 -15.74
N LEU A 1137 29.90 -8.42 -16.94
CA LEU A 1137 29.02 -8.15 -18.07
C LEU A 1137 27.86 -9.15 -18.20
N VAL A 1138 27.79 -10.18 -17.34
CA VAL A 1138 26.62 -11.06 -17.28
C VAL A 1138 25.44 -10.31 -16.69
N ASP A 1139 24.37 -10.21 -17.48
CA ASP A 1139 23.07 -9.74 -17.03
C ASP A 1139 22.17 -10.94 -16.69
N GLU A 1140 22.19 -11.36 -15.43
CA GLU A 1140 21.42 -12.52 -14.94
C GLU A 1140 19.91 -12.38 -15.16
N ALA A 1141 19.41 -11.15 -15.28
CA ALA A 1141 18.00 -10.86 -15.46
C ALA A 1141 17.59 -10.63 -16.94
N ASN A 1142 18.54 -10.57 -17.88
CA ASN A 1142 18.21 -10.47 -19.31
C ASN A 1142 19.17 -11.28 -20.20
N PRO A 1143 18.78 -12.51 -20.63
CA PRO A 1143 19.61 -13.36 -21.48
C PRO A 1143 19.77 -12.84 -22.93
N THR A 1144 19.06 -11.76 -23.31
CA THR A 1144 19.20 -11.12 -24.63
C THR A 1144 20.27 -10.02 -24.68
N PHE A 1145 20.85 -9.62 -23.53
CA PHE A 1145 22.05 -8.80 -23.52
C PHE A 1145 23.20 -9.59 -24.14
N SER A 1146 23.43 -9.36 -25.43
CA SER A 1146 24.47 -10.02 -26.21
C SER A 1146 25.54 -8.99 -26.54
N LEU A 1147 26.75 -9.23 -26.03
CA LEU A 1147 27.99 -8.54 -26.40
C LEU A 1147 28.26 -8.78 -27.90
N ARG A 1148 27.58 -8.06 -28.79
CA ARG A 1148 27.79 -8.26 -30.24
C ARG A 1148 29.02 -7.47 -30.68
N GLY A 1149 30.18 -8.14 -30.64
CA GLY A 1149 31.41 -7.66 -31.28
C GLY A 1149 32.27 -6.71 -30.47
N GLU A 1150 31.93 -6.46 -29.20
CA GLU A 1150 32.71 -5.59 -28.31
C GLU A 1150 33.84 -6.32 -27.60
N ASN A 1151 34.96 -5.61 -27.39
CA ASN A 1151 36.05 -6.09 -26.55
C ASN A 1151 35.57 -6.14 -25.10
N VAL A 1152 35.41 -7.36 -24.56
CA VAL A 1152 34.90 -7.63 -23.20
C VAL A 1152 35.67 -6.85 -22.13
N VAL A 1153 36.99 -6.76 -22.27
CA VAL A 1153 37.85 -6.02 -21.32
C VAL A 1153 37.56 -4.52 -21.40
N GLU A 1154 37.37 -3.98 -22.60
CA GLU A 1154 37.05 -2.57 -22.81
C GLU A 1154 35.68 -2.22 -22.22
N LEU A 1155 34.63 -2.97 -22.55
CA LEU A 1155 33.29 -2.71 -22.03
C LEU A 1155 33.21 -2.85 -20.51
N ALA A 1156 33.86 -3.86 -19.93
CA ALA A 1156 33.92 -4.03 -18.47
C ALA A 1156 34.64 -2.85 -17.80
N SER A 1157 35.72 -2.35 -18.40
CA SER A 1157 36.46 -1.19 -17.88
C SER A 1157 35.62 0.08 -17.93
N TRP A 1158 34.94 0.34 -19.04
CA TRP A 1158 34.03 1.48 -19.17
C TRP A 1158 32.79 1.36 -18.28
N THR A 1159 32.31 0.14 -18.01
CA THR A 1159 31.24 -0.11 -17.04
C THR A 1159 31.65 0.34 -15.64
N MET A 1160 32.88 0.03 -15.21
CA MET A 1160 33.39 0.49 -13.92
C MET A 1160 33.60 2.01 -13.87
N VAL A 1161 34.04 2.64 -14.97
CA VAL A 1161 34.08 4.11 -15.06
C VAL A 1161 32.68 4.71 -14.95
N ALA A 1162 31.69 4.18 -15.66
CA ALA A 1162 30.31 4.64 -15.56
C ALA A 1162 29.75 4.50 -14.12
N SER A 1163 30.00 3.36 -13.47
CA SER A 1163 29.61 3.12 -12.07
C SER A 1163 30.30 4.10 -11.10
N GLN A 1164 31.60 4.35 -11.29
CA GLN A 1164 32.36 5.34 -10.51
C GLN A 1164 31.74 6.74 -10.63
N LEU A 1165 31.38 7.16 -11.85
CA LEU A 1165 30.79 8.47 -12.10
C LEU A 1165 29.36 8.57 -11.56
N MET A 1166 28.55 7.52 -11.67
CA MET A 1166 27.19 7.48 -11.10
C MET A 1166 27.18 7.67 -9.58
N ASN A 1167 28.27 7.30 -8.89
CA ASN A 1167 28.41 7.41 -7.44
C ASN A 1167 29.02 8.75 -6.98
N LEU A 1168 29.21 9.72 -7.89
CA LEU A 1168 29.71 11.03 -7.52
C LEU A 1168 28.65 11.83 -6.74
N ASP A 1169 29.10 12.55 -5.72
CA ASP A 1169 28.25 13.47 -4.95
C ASP A 1169 27.55 14.51 -5.86
N GLU A 1170 28.20 15.01 -6.92
CA GLU A 1170 27.57 15.91 -7.92
C GLU A 1170 26.45 15.21 -8.73
N VAL A 1171 26.51 13.89 -8.91
CA VAL A 1171 25.45 13.12 -9.60
C VAL A 1171 24.28 12.82 -8.66
N LEU A 1172 24.57 12.62 -7.37
CA LEU A 1172 23.58 12.33 -6.33
C LEU A 1172 22.89 13.58 -5.77
N ASN A 1173 23.40 14.77 -6.07
CA ASN A 1173 22.79 16.04 -5.71
C ASN A 1173 22.25 16.77 -6.96
N LYS A 1174 21.33 17.71 -6.74
CA LYS A 1174 20.62 18.43 -7.81
C LYS A 1174 21.43 19.48 -8.60
N ASN A 1175 22.74 19.60 -8.41
CA ASN A 1175 23.55 20.72 -8.95
C ASN A 1175 24.57 20.31 -10.00
#